data_AF-A0A1V3R8R5-F1
#
_entry.id   AF-A0A1V3R8R5-F1
#
_cell.length_a   1.000
_cell.length_b   1.000
_cell.length_c   1.000
_cell.angle_alpha   90.00
_cell.angle_beta   90.00
_cell.angle_gamma   90.00
#
_symmetry.space_group_name_H-M   'P 1'
#
loop_
_entity.id
_entity.type
_entity.pdbx_description
1 polymer ?
#
loop_
_entity_poly.entity_id
_entity_poly.type
_entity_poly.pdbx_seq_one_letter_code
_entity_poly.pdbx_strand_id
1 'polypeptide(L)'
;MLFIQGRMINICQNIFQPGISLKALILAVSFLFLRISDLQAQFAGGKGIKEDPYRIANWEQLAGIKDKQFSVFILVGNLDKNSPGYDEYAGPNSNSGLGWLPISNFTGIFDGNNFSISDLVINRPVQSTIGLFGKAGNAQFKNLQLNNFLIKGGSDTGGLLGVGIKVKIFNCSFDGQVEGKYYVGGLVGTIGNSEIADSYSLGTIAGYRSAGGIAGNAYQTNLNRSFSSGRVSANLEVGGLVGYFHSQADNLIQDSYSVSHVTANEVAGGLVGRFRGAILKTSYAAGTVFAKSQVGGLVGWTESKVTFIDSFWDVEKTGQDSNSGGGSGMNTKALKGKDSLALGYWNFSDVWEIKEPTDLLAMISYPYLKSIKYDPVGQKVSKNPIPGLENARVPSGLNFPQEMLKTYGDPDYNLGEEVDHLGQPIIYTAEDSTILRINGNSAMILKAGTTKVKATIATTSTFSISNFIPLEQTVTVEPAGLQVSVVSGQKKVFGSSDQEFGFSVSGLKYDDSQEIVSGELQRVEGENVGQYQINQGTLNSGGNYKIEFSPSYFEIIKKEVILEAVETQKIFGNSDPELTYHVVGLDVQEIANVISGNVKRAAGEKVGEYEIGFGDLKASSNYELDFREAVFEIVPAELGTVLDPIEVETPWATLPNLPSHVSALTKDGQILELPVTWEKSQLNLFVKGSYLMAGVLGLPDGIQNPELLNPVQKLTILPKSAPEDVRLSNDKFEPASTKAVSEIGKLTVIDKADDSHAISLVEGSLDNALFQVNGNSLSWKNQANPEIKNQYSILVKIEDRGGNVIQKEFLLNTMFTRISEIEVFNTFTPDHDGVNDDWGVPALGTIESANIQIYERGGSLIFSTENPDERWDGTYDGKSVPEGTYFWVLNLEKTGETRKGLLNLLRK
;
A
#
# COMPACT_ATOMS: atom_id res chain seq x y z
N MET A 1 -10.40 35.61 -89.53
CA MET A 1 -11.37 35.06 -90.51
C MET A 1 -11.06 35.59 -91.91
N LEU A 2 -9.89 35.26 -92.51
CA LEU A 2 -9.52 35.77 -93.84
C LEU A 2 -8.41 34.99 -94.59
N PHE A 3 -7.91 33.86 -94.06
CA PHE A 3 -6.83 33.06 -94.68
C PHE A 3 -7.30 31.71 -95.25
N ILE A 4 -8.62 31.45 -95.29
CA ILE A 4 -9.21 30.17 -95.72
C ILE A 4 -10.16 30.38 -96.91
N GLN A 5 -9.63 30.92 -98.01
CA GLN A 5 -10.28 30.87 -99.33
C GLN A 5 -9.34 30.32 -100.42
N GLY A 6 -8.05 30.62 -100.36
CA GLY A 6 -7.06 30.21 -101.38
C GLY A 6 -6.72 28.71 -101.49
N ARG A 7 -7.40 27.80 -100.75
CA ARG A 7 -7.15 26.34 -100.81
C ARG A 7 -8.35 25.45 -101.10
N MET A 8 -9.58 25.97 -101.14
CA MET A 8 -10.76 25.11 -101.42
C MET A 8 -10.99 24.85 -102.92
N ILE A 9 -10.44 25.68 -103.82
CA ILE A 9 -10.70 25.60 -105.27
C ILE A 9 -10.05 24.36 -105.92
N ASN A 10 -8.88 23.91 -105.43
CA ASN A 10 -8.13 22.80 -106.04
C ASN A 10 -8.68 21.39 -105.72
N ILE A 11 -9.70 21.25 -104.86
CA ILE A 11 -10.23 19.93 -104.48
C ILE A 11 -11.45 19.55 -105.36
N CYS A 12 -12.24 20.52 -105.81
CA CYS A 12 -13.47 20.25 -106.56
C CYS A 12 -13.27 19.78 -108.00
N GLN A 13 -12.06 19.87 -108.58
CA GLN A 13 -11.79 19.44 -109.96
C GLN A 13 -11.42 17.96 -110.11
N ASN A 14 -11.09 17.24 -109.03
CA ASN A 14 -10.64 15.83 -109.09
C ASN A 14 -11.71 14.80 -108.70
N ILE A 15 -12.96 15.21 -108.47
CA ILE A 15 -14.03 14.33 -107.92
C ILE A 15 -14.86 13.65 -109.03
N PHE A 16 -14.84 14.17 -110.27
CA PHE A 16 -15.57 13.61 -111.41
C PHE A 16 -14.67 12.85 -112.38
N GLN A 17 -14.29 11.62 -112.01
CA GLN A 17 -13.89 10.59 -112.98
C GLN A 17 -14.84 9.37 -112.91
N PRO A 18 -15.19 8.75 -114.06
CA PRO A 18 -16.10 7.62 -114.10
C PRO A 18 -15.42 6.36 -113.53
N GLY A 19 -15.91 5.87 -112.39
CA GLY A 19 -15.43 4.61 -111.78
C GLY A 19 -15.48 4.55 -110.24
N ILE A 20 -15.69 5.68 -109.55
CA ILE A 20 -15.76 5.71 -108.09
C ILE A 20 -17.03 4.98 -107.62
N SER A 21 -16.87 3.86 -106.91
CA SER A 21 -18.00 3.06 -106.41
C SER A 21 -18.82 3.79 -105.35
N LEU A 22 -20.11 3.44 -105.22
CA LEU A 22 -21.01 4.02 -104.22
C LEU A 22 -20.47 3.89 -102.79
N LYS A 23 -19.74 2.81 -102.46
CA LYS A 23 -19.05 2.65 -101.17
C LYS A 23 -17.99 3.74 -100.93
N ALA A 24 -17.22 4.11 -101.94
CA ALA A 24 -16.20 5.15 -101.83
C ALA A 24 -16.82 6.56 -101.72
N LEU A 25 -17.94 6.80 -102.42
CA LEU A 25 -18.70 8.05 -102.28
C LEU A 25 -19.32 8.17 -100.87
N ILE A 26 -19.94 7.09 -100.36
CA ILE A 26 -20.46 7.04 -98.99
C ILE A 26 -19.32 7.26 -97.99
N LEU A 27 -18.18 6.59 -98.15
CA LEU A 27 -17.02 6.75 -97.25
C LEU A 27 -16.50 8.21 -97.27
N ALA A 28 -16.39 8.84 -98.44
CA ALA A 28 -15.98 10.23 -98.56
C ALA A 28 -16.98 11.21 -97.93
N VAL A 29 -18.29 10.97 -98.09
CA VAL A 29 -19.34 11.77 -97.45
C VAL A 29 -19.36 11.56 -95.93
N SER A 30 -19.14 10.33 -95.44
CA SER A 30 -18.94 10.06 -94.00
C SER A 30 -17.74 10.82 -93.45
N PHE A 31 -16.60 10.82 -94.16
CA PHE A 31 -15.41 11.60 -93.78
C PHE A 31 -15.59 13.13 -93.86
N LEU A 32 -16.56 13.63 -94.64
CA LEU A 32 -16.93 15.05 -94.66
C LEU A 32 -17.88 15.41 -93.51
N PHE A 33 -18.88 14.58 -93.22
CA PHE A 33 -19.79 14.80 -92.08
C PHE A 33 -19.05 14.69 -90.74
N LEU A 34 -18.09 13.75 -90.61
CA LEU A 34 -17.16 13.63 -89.47
C LEU A 34 -16.16 14.81 -89.32
N ARG A 35 -16.31 15.89 -90.10
CA ARG A 35 -15.51 17.12 -89.98
C ARG A 35 -16.35 18.40 -89.86
N ILE A 36 -17.67 18.27 -89.67
CA ILE A 36 -18.58 19.41 -89.51
C ILE A 36 -19.38 19.32 -88.19
N SER A 37 -19.46 18.14 -87.57
CA SER A 37 -19.73 18.03 -86.12
C SER A 37 -18.56 18.62 -85.32
N ASP A 38 -18.87 19.49 -84.36
CA ASP A 38 -17.96 20.04 -83.35
C ASP A 38 -16.75 20.84 -83.84
N LEU A 39 -16.99 22.13 -84.14
CA LEU A 39 -16.01 23.18 -83.87
C LEU A 39 -15.95 23.41 -82.34
N GLN A 40 -15.45 22.43 -81.60
CA GLN A 40 -15.35 22.52 -80.13
C GLN A 40 -14.46 23.71 -79.72
N ALA A 41 -14.92 24.46 -78.72
CA ALA A 41 -14.13 25.54 -78.14
C ALA A 41 -12.96 24.95 -77.34
N GLN A 42 -11.78 25.55 -77.47
CA GLN A 42 -10.53 25.10 -76.83
C GLN A 42 -10.61 25.02 -75.28
N PHE A 43 -11.64 25.64 -74.68
CA PHE A 43 -11.94 25.65 -73.25
C PHE A 43 -13.46 25.58 -73.07
N ALA A 44 -13.94 25.08 -71.92
CA ALA A 44 -15.37 24.95 -71.61
C ALA A 44 -16.12 26.30 -71.47
N GLY A 45 -15.43 27.43 -71.65
CA GLY A 45 -15.98 28.78 -71.67
C GLY A 45 -14.96 29.84 -71.28
N GLY A 46 -15.39 31.09 -71.30
CA GLY A 46 -14.60 32.26 -70.86
C GLY A 46 -13.73 32.89 -71.95
N LYS A 47 -13.05 33.98 -71.58
CA LYS A 47 -12.22 34.83 -72.45
C LYS A 47 -10.75 34.89 -72.03
N GLY A 48 -10.39 34.29 -70.89
CA GLY A 48 -9.03 34.30 -70.37
C GLY A 48 -8.64 35.59 -69.65
N ILE A 49 -9.62 36.37 -69.17
CA ILE A 49 -9.42 37.59 -68.36
C ILE A 49 -9.85 37.33 -66.91
N LYS A 50 -9.49 38.21 -65.99
CA LYS A 50 -9.74 38.01 -64.54
C LYS A 50 -11.23 37.90 -64.20
N GLU A 51 -12.08 38.60 -64.94
CA GLU A 51 -13.53 38.68 -64.76
C GLU A 51 -14.27 37.56 -65.53
N ASP A 52 -13.61 36.90 -66.48
CA ASP A 52 -14.17 35.84 -67.33
C ASP A 52 -13.06 34.84 -67.74
N PRO A 53 -12.55 34.04 -66.78
CA PRO A 53 -11.41 33.15 -66.97
C PRO A 53 -11.74 31.96 -67.88
N TYR A 54 -10.74 31.42 -68.57
CA TYR A 54 -10.90 30.20 -69.35
C TYR A 54 -11.20 29.01 -68.43
N ARG A 55 -12.29 28.29 -68.73
CA ARG A 55 -12.81 27.20 -67.89
C ARG A 55 -12.23 25.87 -68.34
N ILE A 56 -11.66 25.13 -67.40
CA ILE A 56 -11.05 23.82 -67.64
C ILE A 56 -11.90 22.75 -66.96
N ALA A 57 -12.42 21.82 -67.78
CA ALA A 57 -13.28 20.71 -67.38
C ALA A 57 -12.72 19.33 -67.79
N ASN A 58 -11.62 19.28 -68.54
CA ASN A 58 -10.97 18.03 -68.97
C ASN A 58 -9.45 18.20 -69.17
N TRP A 59 -8.74 17.10 -69.46
CA TRP A 59 -7.29 17.10 -69.60
C TRP A 59 -6.75 17.78 -70.87
N GLU A 60 -7.51 17.73 -71.98
CA GLU A 60 -7.17 18.41 -73.23
C GLU A 60 -7.17 19.94 -73.04
N GLN A 61 -8.18 20.48 -72.34
CA GLN A 61 -8.31 21.90 -72.03
C GLN A 61 -7.19 22.37 -71.07
N LEU A 62 -6.78 21.51 -70.13
CA LEU A 62 -5.59 21.77 -69.29
C LEU A 62 -4.32 21.85 -70.15
N ALA A 63 -4.14 20.93 -71.11
CA ALA A 63 -3.01 20.95 -72.04
C ALA A 63 -3.06 22.16 -73.00
N GLY A 64 -4.26 22.65 -73.34
CA GLY A 64 -4.50 23.83 -74.17
C GLY A 64 -3.98 25.15 -73.60
N ILE A 65 -3.64 25.23 -72.31
CA ILE A 65 -3.00 26.41 -71.69
C ILE A 65 -1.72 26.82 -72.44
N LYS A 66 -1.01 25.85 -73.02
CA LYS A 66 0.20 26.07 -73.84
C LYS A 66 -0.01 27.08 -74.98
N ASP A 67 -1.23 27.26 -75.47
CA ASP A 67 -1.57 28.17 -76.58
C ASP A 67 -2.14 29.52 -76.10
N LYS A 68 -2.25 29.71 -74.78
CA LYS A 68 -2.89 30.85 -74.09
C LYS A 68 -2.12 31.28 -72.82
N GLN A 69 -0.79 31.13 -72.80
CA GLN A 69 0.10 31.23 -71.63
C GLN A 69 0.02 32.52 -70.78
N PHE A 70 -0.63 33.58 -71.27
CA PHE A 70 -0.81 34.89 -70.62
C PHE A 70 -2.17 35.07 -69.93
N SER A 71 -3.10 34.14 -70.12
CA SER A 71 -4.50 34.27 -69.70
C SER A 71 -4.78 33.83 -68.26
N VAL A 72 -5.96 34.18 -67.75
CA VAL A 72 -6.52 33.67 -66.50
C VAL A 72 -7.32 32.39 -66.76
N PHE A 73 -7.08 31.36 -65.95
CA PHE A 73 -7.70 30.04 -66.04
C PHE A 73 -8.36 29.66 -64.71
N ILE A 74 -9.45 28.89 -64.78
CA ILE A 74 -10.14 28.33 -63.62
C ILE A 74 -10.54 26.87 -63.86
N LEU A 75 -10.34 26.00 -62.85
CA LEU A 75 -10.95 24.67 -62.83
C LEU A 75 -12.45 24.79 -62.52
N VAL A 76 -13.29 24.06 -63.26
CA VAL A 76 -14.74 23.95 -62.99
C VAL A 76 -15.18 22.58 -62.46
N GLY A 77 -14.21 21.70 -62.19
CA GLY A 77 -14.38 20.39 -61.57
C GLY A 77 -13.02 19.78 -61.22
N ASN A 78 -13.03 18.65 -60.53
CA ASN A 78 -11.82 17.85 -60.33
C ASN A 78 -11.37 17.23 -61.66
N LEU A 79 -10.06 17.02 -61.81
CA LEU A 79 -9.47 16.17 -62.84
C LEU A 79 -8.82 14.96 -62.17
N ASP A 80 -9.03 13.78 -62.75
CA ASP A 80 -8.53 12.49 -62.27
C ASP A 80 -8.34 11.51 -63.45
N LYS A 81 -7.97 10.26 -63.16
CA LYS A 81 -7.85 9.20 -64.18
C LYS A 81 -9.12 8.84 -64.94
N ASN A 82 -10.31 9.22 -64.45
CA ASN A 82 -11.60 8.95 -65.07
C ASN A 82 -12.08 10.13 -65.94
N SER A 83 -11.44 11.30 -65.79
CA SER A 83 -11.81 12.54 -66.46
C SER A 83 -11.40 12.51 -67.95
N PRO A 84 -12.17 13.14 -68.87
CA PRO A 84 -11.93 13.01 -70.30
C PRO A 84 -10.53 13.46 -70.73
N GLY A 85 -9.90 12.68 -71.61
CA GLY A 85 -8.55 12.93 -72.13
C GLY A 85 -7.38 12.41 -71.28
N TYR A 86 -7.63 11.74 -70.14
CA TYR A 86 -6.55 11.29 -69.25
C TYR A 86 -5.50 10.41 -69.96
N ASP A 87 -5.92 9.35 -70.66
CA ASP A 87 -5.00 8.41 -71.32
C ASP A 87 -4.19 9.03 -72.47
N GLU A 88 -4.71 10.10 -73.10
CA GLU A 88 -4.01 10.83 -74.17
C GLU A 88 -2.97 11.80 -73.61
N TYR A 89 -3.30 12.52 -72.52
CA TYR A 89 -2.53 13.66 -72.04
C TYR A 89 -1.72 13.43 -70.76
N ALA A 90 -2.22 12.68 -69.77
CA ALA A 90 -1.71 12.68 -68.40
C ALA A 90 -1.40 11.31 -67.78
N GLY A 91 -1.94 10.22 -68.34
CA GLY A 91 -1.70 8.85 -67.87
C GLY A 91 -0.31 8.30 -68.21
N PRO A 92 0.06 7.13 -67.67
CA PRO A 92 1.41 6.57 -67.82
C PRO A 92 1.80 6.23 -69.26
N ASN A 93 0.83 5.97 -70.14
CA ASN A 93 1.06 5.66 -71.55
C ASN A 93 1.08 6.93 -72.45
N SER A 94 0.63 8.07 -71.94
CA SER A 94 0.52 9.33 -72.69
C SER A 94 1.87 9.82 -73.20
N ASN A 95 1.85 10.60 -74.30
CA ASN A 95 3.04 11.15 -74.96
C ASN A 95 4.19 10.12 -75.15
N SER A 96 3.86 8.93 -75.69
CA SER A 96 4.79 7.81 -75.90
C SER A 96 5.44 7.26 -74.62
N GLY A 97 4.64 7.09 -73.55
CA GLY A 97 5.12 6.54 -72.27
C GLY A 97 5.91 7.52 -71.39
N LEU A 98 5.91 8.80 -71.74
CA LEU A 98 6.55 9.88 -70.97
C LEU A 98 5.57 10.60 -70.03
N GLY A 99 4.28 10.28 -70.09
CA GLY A 99 3.23 10.94 -69.34
C GLY A 99 3.00 12.39 -69.76
N TRP A 100 2.52 13.22 -68.85
CA TRP A 100 2.22 14.63 -69.05
C TRP A 100 3.38 15.43 -69.67
N LEU A 101 3.03 16.45 -70.47
CA LEU A 101 3.96 17.36 -71.13
C LEU A 101 3.94 18.73 -70.40
N PRO A 102 5.00 19.08 -69.63
CA PRO A 102 4.98 20.27 -68.77
C PRO A 102 4.68 21.60 -69.48
N ILE A 103 3.68 22.33 -68.99
CA ILE A 103 3.29 23.64 -69.56
C ILE A 103 4.43 24.64 -69.34
N SER A 104 4.98 25.18 -70.42
CA SER A 104 6.16 26.06 -70.37
C SER A 104 5.82 27.53 -70.62
N ASN A 105 6.65 28.43 -70.08
CA ASN A 105 6.57 29.88 -70.21
C ASN A 105 5.24 30.52 -69.75
N PHE A 106 4.58 29.93 -68.75
CA PHE A 106 3.33 30.47 -68.20
C PHE A 106 3.55 31.81 -67.48
N THR A 107 2.71 32.80 -67.77
CA THR A 107 2.77 34.16 -67.19
C THR A 107 1.43 34.67 -66.66
N GLY A 108 0.37 33.88 -66.83
CA GLY A 108 -1.00 34.22 -66.42
C GLY A 108 -1.34 33.87 -64.97
N ILE A 109 -2.63 33.62 -64.73
CA ILE A 109 -3.16 33.23 -63.42
C ILE A 109 -3.86 31.88 -63.58
N PHE A 110 -3.55 30.91 -62.74
CA PHE A 110 -4.24 29.63 -62.65
C PHE A 110 -4.92 29.50 -61.29
N ASP A 111 -6.24 29.41 -61.28
CA ASP A 111 -7.05 29.21 -60.08
C ASP A 111 -7.64 27.79 -60.08
N GLY A 112 -7.19 26.95 -59.15
CA GLY A 112 -7.76 25.63 -58.94
C GLY A 112 -9.17 25.66 -58.36
N ASN A 113 -9.65 26.82 -57.85
CA ASN A 113 -11.00 27.00 -57.28
C ASN A 113 -11.33 25.97 -56.17
N ASN A 114 -10.30 25.49 -55.47
CA ASN A 114 -10.32 24.40 -54.49
C ASN A 114 -10.66 23.00 -55.04
N PHE A 115 -10.69 22.83 -56.36
CA PHE A 115 -10.69 21.51 -57.01
C PHE A 115 -9.29 20.89 -57.04
N SER A 116 -9.25 19.57 -57.25
CA SER A 116 -8.03 18.81 -57.40
C SER A 116 -7.71 18.43 -58.84
N ILE A 117 -6.43 18.33 -59.15
CA ILE A 117 -5.90 17.57 -60.28
C ILE A 117 -5.25 16.31 -59.68
N SER A 118 -5.51 15.15 -60.27
CA SER A 118 -5.19 13.86 -59.64
C SER A 118 -4.58 12.86 -60.63
N ASP A 119 -3.86 11.86 -60.11
CA ASP A 119 -3.31 10.72 -60.87
C ASP A 119 -2.30 11.06 -61.99
N LEU A 120 -1.80 12.31 -62.06
CA LEU A 120 -0.90 12.77 -63.12
C LEU A 120 0.45 12.04 -63.08
N VAL A 121 0.87 11.47 -64.22
CA VAL A 121 2.18 10.83 -64.39
C VAL A 121 3.12 11.70 -65.23
N ILE A 122 4.38 11.85 -64.82
CA ILE A 122 5.48 12.33 -65.69
C ILE A 122 6.66 11.38 -65.56
N ASN A 123 7.18 10.88 -66.67
CA ASN A 123 8.36 10.01 -66.71
C ASN A 123 9.43 10.60 -67.63
N ARG A 124 10.15 11.63 -67.15
CA ARG A 124 11.12 12.43 -67.93
C ARG A 124 12.48 12.58 -67.22
N PRO A 125 13.12 11.50 -66.74
CA PRO A 125 14.27 11.55 -65.80
C PRO A 125 15.56 12.22 -66.34
N VAL A 126 15.62 12.54 -67.64
CA VAL A 126 16.75 13.25 -68.27
C VAL A 126 16.41 14.67 -68.73
N GLN A 127 15.16 15.11 -68.59
CA GLN A 127 14.70 16.44 -68.99
C GLN A 127 14.58 17.34 -67.77
N SER A 128 14.99 18.61 -67.89
CA SER A 128 14.89 19.59 -66.80
C SER A 128 13.61 20.42 -66.87
N THR A 129 13.31 21.17 -65.81
CA THR A 129 12.13 22.06 -65.69
C THR A 129 10.82 21.27 -65.78
N ILE A 130 10.60 20.41 -64.79
CA ILE A 130 9.55 19.37 -64.78
C ILE A 130 8.50 19.63 -63.70
N GLY A 131 7.24 19.47 -64.07
CA GLY A 131 6.05 19.55 -63.21
C GLY A 131 4.78 19.64 -64.05
N LEU A 132 3.62 19.90 -63.44
CA LEU A 132 2.41 20.28 -64.17
C LEU A 132 2.71 21.47 -65.12
N PHE A 133 3.38 22.49 -64.58
CA PHE A 133 4.04 23.54 -65.32
C PHE A 133 5.56 23.31 -65.29
N GLY A 134 6.23 23.36 -66.44
CA GLY A 134 7.68 23.25 -66.49
C GLY A 134 8.37 24.55 -66.07
N LYS A 135 7.86 25.69 -66.55
CA LYS A 135 8.42 27.01 -66.28
C LYS A 135 7.35 28.10 -66.26
N ALA A 136 7.40 28.99 -65.28
CA ALA A 136 6.51 30.13 -65.15
C ALA A 136 7.22 31.39 -64.64
N GLY A 137 6.67 32.58 -64.90
CA GLY A 137 7.15 33.81 -64.28
C GLY A 137 6.27 35.04 -64.47
N ASN A 138 6.26 35.92 -63.46
CA ASN A 138 5.23 36.95 -63.26
C ASN A 138 3.80 36.37 -63.12
N ALA A 139 3.70 35.08 -62.78
CA ALA A 139 2.47 34.30 -62.77
C ALA A 139 1.90 34.10 -61.36
N GLN A 140 0.63 33.71 -61.27
CA GLN A 140 0.00 33.29 -60.01
C GLN A 140 -0.63 31.90 -60.14
N PHE A 141 -0.42 31.07 -59.11
CA PHE A 141 -1.13 29.80 -58.90
C PHE A 141 -1.86 29.88 -57.56
N LYS A 142 -3.14 29.51 -57.52
CA LYS A 142 -3.90 29.51 -56.26
C LYS A 142 -4.99 28.44 -56.16
N ASN A 143 -5.36 28.12 -54.93
CA ASN A 143 -6.51 27.26 -54.57
C ASN A 143 -6.49 25.89 -55.26
N LEU A 144 -5.34 25.21 -55.30
CA LEU A 144 -5.12 24.03 -56.13
C LEU A 144 -4.59 22.84 -55.35
N GLN A 145 -5.24 21.69 -55.48
CA GLN A 145 -4.81 20.44 -54.87
C GLN A 145 -4.22 19.52 -55.94
N LEU A 146 -3.00 19.01 -55.74
CA LEU A 146 -2.34 18.06 -56.63
C LEU A 146 -2.25 16.71 -55.91
N ASN A 147 -3.02 15.71 -56.33
CA ASN A 147 -3.26 14.48 -55.57
C ASN A 147 -2.74 13.23 -56.29
N ASN A 148 -2.06 12.32 -55.60
CA ASN A 148 -1.55 11.06 -56.16
C ASN A 148 -0.70 11.25 -57.45
N PHE A 149 0.14 12.28 -57.50
CA PHE A 149 1.03 12.53 -58.65
C PHE A 149 2.23 11.56 -58.64
N LEU A 150 2.72 11.17 -59.82
CA LEU A 150 3.94 10.34 -59.97
C LEU A 150 4.90 10.97 -60.97
N ILE A 151 5.94 11.65 -60.48
CA ILE A 151 6.82 12.48 -61.29
C ILE A 151 8.27 12.00 -61.20
N LYS A 152 8.91 11.78 -62.35
CA LYS A 152 10.36 11.61 -62.50
C LYS A 152 10.92 12.67 -63.46
N GLY A 153 11.94 13.41 -63.02
CA GLY A 153 12.55 14.52 -63.76
C GLY A 153 14.08 14.57 -63.65
N GLY A 154 14.70 15.50 -64.40
CA GLY A 154 16.14 15.78 -64.39
C GLY A 154 16.51 16.85 -63.36
N SER A 155 16.81 18.06 -63.82
CA SER A 155 16.96 19.23 -62.93
C SER A 155 15.63 19.95 -62.74
N ASP A 156 15.47 20.64 -61.61
CA ASP A 156 14.36 21.59 -61.37
C ASP A 156 12.99 20.91 -61.54
N THR A 157 12.71 19.97 -60.63
CA THR A 157 11.53 19.09 -60.68
C THR A 157 10.61 19.37 -59.49
N GLY A 158 9.34 19.67 -59.74
CA GLY A 158 8.33 19.86 -58.69
C GLY A 158 6.94 19.43 -59.16
N GLY A 159 6.01 19.20 -58.22
CA GLY A 159 4.65 18.78 -58.54
C GLY A 159 3.87 19.83 -59.34
N LEU A 160 3.84 21.06 -58.83
CA LEU A 160 3.20 22.19 -59.50
C LEU A 160 4.10 22.78 -60.58
N LEU A 161 5.37 23.03 -60.26
CA LEU A 161 6.25 23.87 -61.06
C LEU A 161 7.71 23.41 -61.08
N GLY A 162 8.31 23.29 -62.26
CA GLY A 162 9.76 23.06 -62.38
C GLY A 162 10.58 24.28 -61.96
N VAL A 163 10.41 25.40 -62.67
CA VAL A 163 11.08 26.69 -62.39
C VAL A 163 10.11 27.86 -62.33
N GLY A 164 10.12 28.61 -61.22
CA GLY A 164 9.35 29.85 -61.03
C GLY A 164 10.21 31.08 -60.79
N ILE A 165 9.96 32.19 -61.50
CA ILE A 165 10.61 33.49 -61.24
C ILE A 165 9.55 34.61 -61.15
N LYS A 166 9.50 35.33 -60.03
CA LYS A 166 8.42 36.29 -59.73
C LYS A 166 7.02 35.63 -59.77
N VAL A 167 6.87 34.50 -59.09
CA VAL A 167 5.62 33.74 -59.02
C VAL A 167 4.98 33.92 -57.64
N LYS A 168 3.65 33.92 -57.58
CA LYS A 168 2.88 33.79 -56.33
C LYS A 168 2.19 32.42 -56.29
N ILE A 169 2.42 31.65 -55.23
CA ILE A 169 1.76 30.37 -54.96
C ILE A 169 1.00 30.50 -53.64
N PHE A 170 -0.32 30.29 -53.65
CA PHE A 170 -1.19 30.58 -52.51
C PHE A 170 -2.30 29.53 -52.35
N ASN A 171 -2.46 28.92 -51.17
CA ASN A 171 -3.46 27.85 -50.98
C ASN A 171 -3.28 26.71 -52.00
N CYS A 172 -2.06 26.19 -52.11
CA CYS A 172 -1.71 25.10 -53.02
C CYS A 172 -1.15 23.89 -52.25
N SER A 173 -1.52 22.68 -52.64
CA SER A 173 -1.08 21.45 -51.97
C SER A 173 -0.57 20.36 -52.91
N PHE A 174 0.29 19.49 -52.39
CA PHE A 174 0.87 18.36 -53.12
C PHE A 174 0.82 17.05 -52.31
N ASP A 175 0.33 15.99 -52.95
CA ASP A 175 0.34 14.59 -52.53
C ASP A 175 0.77 13.72 -53.74
N GLY A 176 1.69 12.78 -53.52
CA GLY A 176 2.32 11.99 -54.58
C GLY A 176 3.82 11.78 -54.39
N GLN A 177 4.50 11.31 -55.44
CA GLN A 177 5.94 11.07 -55.48
C GLN A 177 6.63 11.99 -56.50
N VAL A 178 7.77 12.58 -56.12
CA VAL A 178 8.64 13.37 -57.00
C VAL A 178 10.08 12.86 -56.89
N GLU A 179 10.66 12.44 -58.00
CA GLU A 179 12.04 11.95 -58.10
C GLU A 179 12.82 12.82 -59.11
N GLY A 180 14.01 13.29 -58.73
CA GLY A 180 14.84 14.10 -59.62
C GLY A 180 16.31 14.19 -59.20
N LYS A 181 17.13 14.81 -60.07
CA LYS A 181 18.60 14.80 -59.94
C LYS A 181 19.18 16.04 -59.26
N TYR A 182 18.70 17.25 -59.61
CA TYR A 182 19.24 18.47 -59.00
C TYR A 182 18.34 18.99 -57.87
N TYR A 183 17.62 20.09 -58.10
CA TYR A 183 16.70 20.67 -57.13
C TYR A 183 15.32 20.04 -57.29
N VAL A 184 14.81 19.42 -56.22
CA VAL A 184 13.53 18.72 -56.22
C VAL A 184 12.64 19.21 -55.07
N GLY A 185 11.40 19.60 -55.37
CA GLY A 185 10.42 19.98 -54.36
C GLY A 185 9.10 19.25 -54.53
N GLY A 186 8.27 19.19 -53.49
CA GLY A 186 6.89 18.70 -53.63
C GLY A 186 6.05 19.65 -54.48
N LEU A 187 6.12 20.97 -54.21
CA LEU A 187 5.47 21.98 -55.05
C LEU A 187 6.39 22.50 -56.16
N VAL A 188 7.63 22.91 -55.84
CA VAL A 188 8.50 23.61 -56.80
C VAL A 188 9.95 23.08 -56.82
N GLY A 189 10.50 22.84 -58.02
CA GLY A 189 11.92 22.48 -58.18
C GLY A 189 12.85 23.61 -57.74
N THR A 190 12.83 24.72 -58.49
CA THR A 190 13.55 25.97 -58.20
C THR A 190 12.61 27.17 -58.25
N ILE A 191 12.65 28.02 -57.23
CA ILE A 191 11.85 29.26 -57.17
C ILE A 191 12.72 30.50 -56.86
N GLY A 192 12.43 31.64 -57.50
CA GLY A 192 13.23 32.86 -57.39
C GLY A 192 12.41 34.15 -57.34
N ASN A 193 12.77 35.10 -56.46
CA ASN A 193 12.13 36.42 -56.35
C ASN A 193 10.60 36.35 -56.18
N SER A 194 10.12 35.40 -55.38
CA SER A 194 8.72 34.92 -55.39
C SER A 194 8.08 34.90 -54.00
N GLU A 195 6.84 34.43 -53.92
CA GLU A 195 6.10 34.23 -52.67
C GLU A 195 5.38 32.87 -52.70
N ILE A 196 5.54 32.10 -51.62
CA ILE A 196 4.73 30.92 -51.30
C ILE A 196 4.01 31.19 -49.99
N ALA A 197 2.69 31.00 -49.96
CA ALA A 197 1.88 31.21 -48.77
C ALA A 197 0.76 30.15 -48.65
N ASP A 198 0.40 29.79 -47.41
CA ASP A 198 -0.76 28.94 -47.11
C ASP A 198 -0.74 27.60 -47.87
N SER A 199 0.44 27.03 -48.09
CA SER A 199 0.67 25.92 -49.03
C SER A 199 1.40 24.75 -48.39
N TYR A 200 1.16 23.51 -48.84
CA TYR A 200 1.69 22.33 -48.15
C TYR A 200 2.05 21.13 -49.03
N SER A 201 2.79 20.18 -48.45
CA SER A 201 3.26 18.98 -49.15
C SER A 201 3.29 17.74 -48.25
N LEU A 202 2.54 16.72 -48.68
CA LEU A 202 2.39 15.42 -48.02
C LEU A 202 3.26 14.33 -48.68
N GLY A 203 3.90 14.65 -49.80
CA GLY A 203 4.46 13.66 -50.74
C GLY A 203 5.79 13.01 -50.35
N THR A 204 6.23 12.06 -51.19
CA THR A 204 7.58 11.48 -51.15
C THR A 204 8.48 12.16 -52.17
N ILE A 205 9.40 13.01 -51.70
CA ILE A 205 10.34 13.78 -52.49
C ILE A 205 11.73 13.12 -52.42
N ALA A 206 12.34 12.82 -53.56
CA ALA A 206 13.68 12.26 -53.69
C ALA A 206 14.52 13.09 -54.68
N GLY A 207 15.58 13.72 -54.19
CA GLY A 207 16.58 14.46 -54.97
C GLY A 207 17.93 13.74 -55.04
N TYR A 208 18.90 14.34 -55.74
CA TYR A 208 20.33 14.00 -55.56
C TYR A 208 21.13 15.23 -55.08
N ARG A 209 21.09 16.38 -55.77
CA ARG A 209 21.70 17.63 -55.23
C ARG A 209 20.98 18.09 -53.98
N SER A 210 19.69 18.40 -54.07
CA SER A 210 18.93 18.93 -52.94
C SER A 210 17.42 18.67 -53.03
N ALA A 211 16.79 18.46 -51.88
CA ALA A 211 15.36 18.18 -51.77
C ALA A 211 14.69 18.98 -50.63
N GLY A 212 13.47 19.45 -50.86
CA GLY A 212 12.61 20.05 -49.83
C GLY A 212 11.15 19.67 -50.01
N GLY A 213 10.36 19.59 -48.93
CA GLY A 213 8.94 19.26 -49.00
C GLY A 213 8.16 20.24 -49.88
N ILE A 214 8.42 21.55 -49.76
CA ILE A 214 7.83 22.61 -50.60
C ILE A 214 8.72 22.89 -51.81
N ALA A 215 10.00 23.23 -51.57
CA ALA A 215 10.90 23.73 -52.60
C ALA A 215 12.29 23.07 -52.54
N GLY A 216 12.82 22.65 -53.69
CA GLY A 216 14.20 22.13 -53.78
C GLY A 216 15.24 23.24 -53.59
N ASN A 217 15.05 24.35 -54.30
CA ASN A 217 15.88 25.56 -54.19
C ASN A 217 15.00 26.83 -54.15
N ALA A 218 15.28 27.74 -53.22
CA ALA A 218 14.58 29.00 -53.05
C ALA A 218 15.56 30.19 -53.01
N TYR A 219 15.42 31.12 -53.96
CA TYR A 219 16.21 32.33 -54.07
C TYR A 219 15.37 33.58 -53.81
N GLN A 220 15.78 34.47 -52.89
CA GLN A 220 15.09 35.74 -52.59
C GLN A 220 13.56 35.63 -52.52
N THR A 221 13.04 34.59 -51.85
CA THR A 221 11.62 34.20 -51.89
C THR A 221 11.06 34.18 -50.48
N ASN A 222 9.88 34.75 -50.29
CA ASN A 222 9.18 34.65 -49.00
C ASN A 222 8.36 33.35 -48.95
N LEU A 223 8.40 32.66 -47.80
CA LEU A 223 7.69 31.41 -47.57
C LEU A 223 6.96 31.52 -46.22
N ASN A 224 5.64 31.64 -46.27
CA ASN A 224 4.79 31.98 -45.12
C ASN A 224 3.72 30.90 -44.89
N ARG A 225 3.33 30.61 -43.64
CA ARG A 225 2.16 29.76 -43.32
C ARG A 225 2.11 28.46 -44.13
N SER A 226 3.23 27.75 -44.23
CA SER A 226 3.35 26.59 -45.11
C SER A 226 4.02 25.43 -44.39
N PHE A 227 3.69 24.19 -44.77
CA PHE A 227 4.23 23.02 -44.06
C PHE A 227 4.48 21.80 -44.92
N SER A 228 5.14 20.81 -44.32
CA SER A 228 5.41 19.52 -44.94
C SER A 228 5.35 18.39 -43.92
N SER A 229 4.78 17.25 -44.31
CA SER A 229 4.59 16.08 -43.43
C SER A 229 4.97 14.74 -44.09
N GLY A 230 5.41 14.77 -45.34
CA GLY A 230 5.75 13.58 -46.13
C GLY A 230 7.15 13.03 -45.85
N ARG A 231 7.78 12.47 -46.89
CA ARG A 231 9.16 11.98 -46.83
C ARG A 231 10.04 12.80 -47.77
N VAL A 232 11.17 13.30 -47.30
CA VAL A 232 12.09 14.12 -48.09
C VAL A 232 13.51 13.57 -48.00
N SER A 233 14.15 13.31 -49.14
CA SER A 233 15.51 12.78 -49.18
C SER A 233 16.35 13.29 -50.34
N ALA A 234 17.67 13.37 -50.17
CA ALA A 234 18.64 13.61 -51.24
C ALA A 234 20.03 13.11 -50.85
N ASN A 235 21.00 13.23 -51.77
CA ASN A 235 22.39 12.92 -51.45
C ASN A 235 23.02 14.04 -50.59
N LEU A 236 22.98 15.30 -51.08
CA LEU A 236 23.72 16.39 -50.44
C LEU A 236 22.88 17.18 -49.43
N GLU A 237 21.93 18.02 -49.88
CA GLU A 237 21.31 19.06 -49.05
C GLU A 237 19.79 18.83 -48.88
N VAL A 238 19.30 18.48 -47.69
CA VAL A 238 17.87 18.19 -47.45
C VAL A 238 17.30 19.02 -46.30
N GLY A 239 16.17 19.68 -46.55
CA GLY A 239 15.34 20.27 -45.49
C GLY A 239 13.93 19.69 -45.53
N GLY A 240 13.27 19.55 -44.39
CA GLY A 240 11.86 19.11 -44.38
C GLY A 240 10.97 20.00 -45.25
N LEU A 241 11.15 21.32 -45.19
CA LEU A 241 10.40 22.31 -45.95
C LEU A 241 11.13 22.78 -47.22
N VAL A 242 12.41 23.16 -47.10
CA VAL A 242 13.23 23.69 -48.21
C VAL A 242 14.64 23.08 -48.21
N GLY A 243 15.08 22.56 -49.36
CA GLY A 243 16.41 21.96 -49.50
C GLY A 243 17.54 22.96 -49.34
N TYR A 244 17.67 23.88 -50.30
CA TYR A 244 18.57 25.03 -50.24
C TYR A 244 17.78 26.34 -50.32
N PHE A 245 18.03 27.25 -49.39
CA PHE A 245 17.45 28.59 -49.39
C PHE A 245 18.56 29.64 -49.28
N HIS A 246 18.59 30.59 -50.21
CA HIS A 246 19.55 31.68 -50.22
C HIS A 246 18.94 33.04 -50.58
N SER A 247 19.34 34.08 -49.86
CA SER A 247 18.96 35.46 -50.17
C SER A 247 20.15 36.42 -50.02
N GLN A 248 19.94 37.65 -50.47
CA GLN A 248 20.83 38.82 -50.29
C GLN A 248 20.08 40.01 -49.66
N ALA A 249 18.84 39.79 -49.24
CA ALA A 249 17.94 40.72 -48.56
C ALA A 249 17.14 39.94 -47.50
N ASP A 250 16.46 40.65 -46.60
CA ASP A 250 15.77 40.09 -45.42
C ASP A 250 14.45 39.36 -45.78
N ASN A 251 14.55 38.37 -46.68
CA ASN A 251 13.49 37.45 -47.02
C ASN A 251 13.22 36.48 -45.86
N LEU A 252 11.95 36.13 -45.71
CA LEU A 252 11.42 35.40 -44.56
C LEU A 252 11.02 33.97 -44.93
N ILE A 253 11.41 33.02 -44.08
CA ILE A 253 10.60 31.83 -43.80
C ILE A 253 9.88 32.13 -42.49
N GLN A 254 8.55 32.23 -42.51
CA GLN A 254 7.75 32.61 -41.35
C GLN A 254 6.53 31.69 -41.16
N ASP A 255 6.13 31.49 -39.90
CA ASP A 255 4.90 30.78 -39.53
C ASP A 255 4.80 29.39 -40.20
N SER A 256 5.91 28.65 -40.30
CA SER A 256 6.02 27.47 -41.16
C SER A 256 6.62 26.28 -40.41
N TYR A 257 6.25 25.06 -40.77
CA TYR A 257 6.69 23.88 -40.02
C TYR A 257 6.99 22.64 -40.87
N SER A 258 7.72 21.69 -40.30
CA SER A 258 7.85 20.36 -40.89
C SER A 258 7.74 19.26 -39.85
N VAL A 259 6.91 18.26 -40.15
CA VAL A 259 6.86 16.97 -39.47
C VAL A 259 7.31 15.84 -40.41
N SER A 260 7.99 16.18 -41.51
CA SER A 260 8.47 15.25 -42.52
C SER A 260 9.57 14.31 -42.01
N HIS A 261 9.64 13.10 -42.55
CA HIS A 261 10.81 12.23 -42.39
C HIS A 261 11.92 12.68 -43.35
N VAL A 262 13.02 13.22 -42.80
CA VAL A 262 14.15 13.81 -43.54
C VAL A 262 15.34 12.84 -43.58
N THR A 263 15.90 12.59 -44.77
CA THR A 263 17.10 11.73 -44.94
C THR A 263 18.09 12.30 -45.96
N ALA A 264 19.25 12.77 -45.50
CA ALA A 264 20.39 13.13 -46.35
C ALA A 264 21.52 12.08 -46.27
N ASN A 265 22.51 12.15 -47.18
CA ASN A 265 23.85 11.63 -46.86
C ASN A 265 24.71 12.75 -46.23
N GLU A 266 24.83 13.93 -46.85
CA GLU A 266 25.71 14.99 -46.33
C GLU A 266 25.04 15.87 -45.27
N VAL A 267 24.08 16.73 -45.65
CA VAL A 267 23.50 17.78 -44.81
C VAL A 267 21.97 17.63 -44.70
N ALA A 268 21.46 17.44 -43.47
CA ALA A 268 20.03 17.45 -43.18
C ALA A 268 19.64 18.54 -42.16
N GLY A 269 18.53 19.22 -42.41
CA GLY A 269 17.86 20.08 -41.43
C GLY A 269 16.38 19.73 -41.29
N GLY A 270 15.82 19.79 -40.09
CA GLY A 270 14.40 19.49 -39.88
C GLY A 270 13.44 20.37 -40.69
N LEU A 271 13.79 21.64 -40.91
CA LEU A 271 13.02 22.57 -41.76
C LEU A 271 13.79 23.00 -43.01
N VAL A 272 15.07 23.38 -42.88
CA VAL A 272 15.89 23.88 -44.00
C VAL A 272 17.24 23.16 -44.06
N GLY A 273 17.61 22.59 -45.21
CA GLY A 273 18.88 21.88 -45.35
C GLY A 273 20.08 22.81 -45.26
N ARG A 274 20.13 23.80 -46.16
CA ARG A 274 21.17 24.83 -46.20
C ARG A 274 20.55 26.22 -46.29
N PHE A 275 20.92 27.13 -45.39
CA PHE A 275 20.28 28.43 -45.20
C PHE A 275 21.29 29.58 -45.22
N ARG A 276 21.01 30.64 -45.99
CA ARG A 276 21.94 31.76 -46.23
C ARG A 276 21.23 33.11 -46.38
N GLY A 277 21.70 34.13 -45.66
CA GLY A 277 21.37 35.53 -45.94
C GLY A 277 19.90 35.91 -45.69
N ALA A 278 19.25 35.32 -44.69
CA ALA A 278 17.79 35.32 -44.54
C ALA A 278 17.33 35.15 -43.07
N ILE A 279 16.03 35.36 -42.83
CA ILE A 279 15.40 35.28 -41.51
C ILE A 279 14.48 34.05 -41.43
N LEU A 280 14.63 33.23 -40.39
CA LEU A 280 13.69 32.17 -40.02
C LEU A 280 12.96 32.58 -38.74
N LYS A 281 11.62 32.65 -38.79
CA LYS A 281 10.79 33.21 -37.72
C LYS A 281 9.57 32.34 -37.39
N THR A 282 9.23 32.19 -36.11
CA THR A 282 7.97 31.57 -35.62
C THR A 282 7.70 30.24 -36.34
N SER A 283 8.70 29.37 -36.40
CA SER A 283 8.71 28.18 -37.29
C SER A 283 9.34 26.98 -36.60
N TYR A 284 8.89 25.75 -36.88
CA TYR A 284 9.39 24.57 -36.15
C TYR A 284 9.60 23.27 -36.96
N ALA A 285 10.44 22.38 -36.43
CA ALA A 285 10.61 21.02 -36.92
C ALA A 285 10.27 19.98 -35.83
N ALA A 286 9.40 19.03 -36.15
CA ALA A 286 9.03 17.90 -35.26
C ALA A 286 8.88 16.56 -36.03
N GLY A 287 9.62 16.41 -37.13
CA GLY A 287 9.80 15.15 -37.85
C GLY A 287 11.22 14.59 -37.66
N THR A 288 11.42 13.30 -37.92
CA THR A 288 12.73 12.64 -37.73
C THR A 288 13.77 13.12 -38.76
N VAL A 289 14.98 13.45 -38.31
CA VAL A 289 16.04 14.02 -39.17
C VAL A 289 17.28 13.13 -39.15
N PHE A 290 17.76 12.70 -40.32
CA PHE A 290 18.95 11.86 -40.45
C PHE A 290 19.91 12.37 -41.54
N ALA A 291 21.21 12.41 -41.22
CA ALA A 291 22.33 12.56 -42.16
C ALA A 291 23.53 11.73 -41.70
N LYS A 292 24.55 11.60 -42.55
CA LYS A 292 25.83 10.92 -42.21
C LYS A 292 26.96 11.88 -41.87
N SER A 293 26.93 13.11 -42.38
CA SER A 293 28.01 14.10 -42.15
C SER A 293 27.59 15.23 -41.21
N GLN A 294 26.46 15.89 -41.46
CA GLN A 294 25.99 17.03 -40.66
C GLN A 294 24.46 17.06 -40.57
N VAL A 295 23.96 17.19 -39.35
CA VAL A 295 22.53 17.23 -39.04
C VAL A 295 22.23 18.36 -38.07
N GLY A 296 21.16 19.11 -38.37
CA GLY A 296 20.65 20.21 -37.53
C GLY A 296 19.16 20.01 -37.24
N GLY A 297 18.78 20.12 -35.97
CA GLY A 297 17.38 19.96 -35.53
C GLY A 297 16.38 20.80 -36.31
N LEU A 298 16.69 22.07 -36.59
CA LEU A 298 15.88 22.95 -37.44
C LEU A 298 16.58 23.26 -38.78
N VAL A 299 17.86 23.59 -38.76
CA VAL A 299 18.65 23.96 -39.96
C VAL A 299 19.98 23.20 -40.00
N GLY A 300 20.23 22.47 -41.09
CA GLY A 300 21.40 21.60 -41.23
C GLY A 300 22.72 22.35 -41.37
N TRP A 301 22.78 23.34 -42.27
CA TRP A 301 23.95 24.21 -42.45
C TRP A 301 23.53 25.68 -42.58
N THR A 302 24.19 26.57 -41.84
CA THR A 302 24.04 28.03 -41.97
C THR A 302 25.26 28.68 -42.62
N GLU A 303 25.01 29.63 -43.51
CA GLU A 303 26.03 30.57 -44.01
C GLU A 303 25.83 31.96 -43.38
N SER A 304 26.72 32.90 -43.67
CA SER A 304 26.73 34.22 -43.02
C SER A 304 25.44 35.03 -43.25
N LYS A 305 25.09 35.84 -42.23
CA LYS A 305 23.85 36.62 -42.11
C LYS A 305 22.57 35.76 -42.11
N VAL A 306 22.46 34.88 -41.13
CA VAL A 306 21.21 34.18 -40.81
C VAL A 306 20.70 34.65 -39.45
N THR A 307 19.39 34.91 -39.35
CA THR A 307 18.73 35.31 -38.09
C THR A 307 17.64 34.30 -37.75
N PHE A 308 17.61 33.86 -36.49
CA PHE A 308 16.54 33.02 -35.94
C PHE A 308 15.71 33.83 -34.94
N ILE A 309 14.39 33.74 -35.03
CA ILE A 309 13.43 34.42 -34.16
C ILE A 309 12.37 33.40 -33.76
N ASP A 310 12.18 33.14 -32.46
CA ASP A 310 11.08 32.32 -31.94
C ASP A 310 10.85 31.00 -32.71
N SER A 311 11.93 30.28 -33.05
CA SER A 311 11.89 29.10 -33.93
C SER A 311 12.58 27.91 -33.29
N PHE A 312 12.00 26.72 -33.43
CA PHE A 312 12.24 25.61 -32.50
C PHE A 312 12.35 24.25 -33.18
N TRP A 313 12.98 23.28 -32.52
CA TRP A 313 12.87 21.87 -32.93
C TRP A 313 12.58 20.97 -31.75
N ASP A 314 11.85 19.88 -32.03
CA ASP A 314 11.55 18.83 -31.06
C ASP A 314 12.74 17.87 -30.95
N VAL A 315 13.47 17.89 -29.85
CA VAL A 315 14.69 17.08 -29.66
C VAL A 315 14.37 15.57 -29.70
N GLU A 316 13.20 15.16 -29.22
CA GLU A 316 12.77 13.76 -29.18
C GLU A 316 12.32 13.26 -30.56
N LYS A 317 11.55 14.07 -31.31
CA LYS A 317 11.09 13.66 -32.65
C LYS A 317 12.18 13.79 -33.71
N THR A 318 13.04 14.82 -33.65
CA THR A 318 14.15 14.99 -34.59
C THR A 318 15.30 14.01 -34.32
N GLY A 319 15.42 13.52 -33.08
CA GLY A 319 16.55 12.70 -32.62
C GLY A 319 17.84 13.50 -32.39
N GLN A 320 17.74 14.81 -32.22
CA GLN A 320 18.87 15.75 -32.15
C GLN A 320 18.91 16.45 -30.80
N ASP A 321 20.11 16.73 -30.27
CA ASP A 321 20.26 17.49 -29.02
C ASP A 321 19.76 18.95 -29.14
N SER A 322 19.74 19.69 -28.02
CA SER A 322 19.22 21.06 -27.94
C SER A 322 20.12 22.15 -28.55
N ASN A 323 21.31 21.79 -29.03
CA ASN A 323 22.30 22.69 -29.65
C ASN A 323 22.50 22.39 -31.16
N SER A 324 22.00 21.25 -31.64
CA SER A 324 22.23 20.68 -32.98
C SER A 324 22.15 21.63 -34.18
N GLY A 325 21.19 22.57 -34.26
CA GLY A 325 21.25 23.59 -35.31
C GLY A 325 20.02 24.46 -35.54
N GLY A 326 20.17 25.76 -35.22
CA GLY A 326 19.30 26.87 -35.64
C GLY A 326 18.04 27.07 -34.80
N GLY A 327 17.86 28.24 -34.20
CA GLY A 327 16.77 28.46 -33.23
C GLY A 327 17.07 27.81 -31.87
N SER A 328 16.08 27.20 -31.22
CA SER A 328 16.25 26.54 -29.92
C SER A 328 15.58 25.16 -29.86
N GLY A 329 16.30 24.13 -29.38
CA GLY A 329 15.73 22.81 -29.16
C GLY A 329 14.84 22.75 -27.91
N MET A 330 13.71 22.05 -28.02
CA MET A 330 12.71 21.86 -26.96
C MET A 330 12.26 20.39 -26.91
N ASN A 331 11.79 19.92 -25.75
CA ASN A 331 11.24 18.57 -25.60
C ASN A 331 9.81 18.47 -26.17
N THR A 332 9.33 17.25 -26.45
CA THR A 332 8.00 17.03 -27.07
C THR A 332 6.89 17.67 -26.24
N LYS A 333 7.02 17.62 -24.90
CA LYS A 333 6.04 18.20 -23.98
C LYS A 333 5.94 19.73 -24.14
N ALA A 334 7.06 20.45 -24.13
CA ALA A 334 7.10 21.91 -24.20
C ALA A 334 6.60 22.49 -25.53
N LEU A 335 6.69 21.72 -26.63
CA LEU A 335 6.14 22.11 -27.93
C LEU A 335 4.67 21.69 -28.15
N LYS A 336 4.01 21.11 -27.15
CA LYS A 336 2.61 20.65 -27.24
C LYS A 336 1.70 21.26 -26.19
N GLY A 337 0.44 21.40 -26.57
CA GLY A 337 -0.66 21.89 -25.74
C GLY A 337 -0.33 23.11 -24.86
N LYS A 338 -0.85 23.09 -23.63
CA LYS A 338 -0.76 24.18 -22.65
C LYS A 338 0.66 24.68 -22.36
N ASP A 339 1.65 23.80 -22.44
CA ASP A 339 3.04 24.17 -22.16
C ASP A 339 3.56 25.02 -23.33
N SER A 340 3.17 24.71 -24.58
CA SER A 340 3.40 25.57 -25.75
C SER A 340 2.50 26.81 -25.81
N LEU A 341 1.32 26.83 -25.18
CA LEU A 341 0.54 28.06 -24.98
C LEU A 341 1.29 29.03 -24.05
N ALA A 342 1.84 28.51 -22.95
CA ALA A 342 2.53 29.30 -21.92
C ALA A 342 3.83 29.98 -22.41
N LEU A 343 4.44 29.49 -23.50
CA LEU A 343 5.62 30.11 -24.11
C LEU A 343 5.36 31.51 -24.69
N GLY A 344 4.12 31.85 -25.07
CA GLY A 344 3.75 33.18 -25.58
C GLY A 344 4.27 33.57 -26.98
N TYR A 345 5.09 32.73 -27.64
CA TYR A 345 5.70 33.02 -28.94
C TYR A 345 4.75 32.97 -30.16
N TRP A 346 3.64 32.25 -30.04
CA TRP A 346 2.75 31.94 -31.17
C TRP A 346 1.55 32.88 -31.23
N ASN A 347 1.25 33.43 -32.41
CA ASN A 347 -0.04 34.11 -32.63
C ASN A 347 -1.17 33.06 -32.74
N PHE A 348 -1.82 32.78 -31.60
CA PHE A 348 -3.01 31.92 -31.52
C PHE A 348 -4.34 32.64 -31.80
N SER A 349 -4.39 33.95 -32.05
CA SER A 349 -5.62 34.61 -32.55
C SER A 349 -5.84 34.31 -34.03
N ASP A 350 -4.83 34.51 -34.86
CA ASP A 350 -4.97 34.62 -36.31
C ASP A 350 -4.26 33.53 -37.12
N VAL A 351 -3.09 33.08 -36.65
CA VAL A 351 -2.19 32.23 -37.46
C VAL A 351 -2.24 30.76 -37.03
N TRP A 352 -2.10 30.53 -35.73
CA TRP A 352 -1.92 29.21 -35.14
C TRP A 352 -3.17 28.75 -34.37
N GLU A 353 -3.37 27.44 -34.33
CA GLU A 353 -4.29 26.72 -33.45
C GLU A 353 -3.51 25.55 -32.81
N ILE A 354 -3.98 25.03 -31.69
CA ILE A 354 -3.42 23.86 -31.01
C ILE A 354 -4.57 23.05 -30.42
N LYS A 355 -4.41 21.73 -30.26
CA LYS A 355 -5.35 20.91 -29.50
C LYS A 355 -4.84 20.70 -28.09
N GLU A 356 -5.71 21.01 -27.13
CA GLU A 356 -5.58 20.67 -25.72
C GLU A 356 -6.43 19.44 -25.40
N PRO A 357 -5.98 18.57 -24.49
CA PRO A 357 -6.85 17.60 -23.84
C PRO A 357 -8.03 18.27 -23.16
N THR A 358 -9.21 17.68 -23.30
CA THR A 358 -10.47 18.07 -22.65
C THR A 358 -11.20 16.81 -22.20
N ASP A 359 -12.13 16.94 -21.24
CA ASP A 359 -12.93 15.84 -20.68
C ASP A 359 -13.69 14.99 -21.73
N LEU A 360 -13.92 15.56 -22.92
CA LEU A 360 -14.60 14.92 -24.06
C LEU A 360 -13.64 14.47 -25.18
N LEU A 361 -12.47 15.12 -25.29
CA LEU A 361 -11.50 14.91 -26.36
C LEU A 361 -10.08 15.00 -25.77
N ALA A 362 -9.56 13.85 -25.40
CA ALA A 362 -8.22 13.62 -24.86
C ALA A 362 -7.09 13.75 -25.92
N MET A 363 -7.11 14.80 -26.76
CA MET A 363 -6.18 14.95 -27.88
C MET A 363 -5.27 16.16 -27.70
N ILE A 364 -3.95 15.94 -27.74
CA ILE A 364 -2.94 17.01 -27.74
C ILE A 364 -2.25 17.12 -29.11
N SER A 365 -1.82 18.31 -29.51
CA SER A 365 -1.04 18.51 -30.75
C SER A 365 0.12 19.51 -30.59
N TYR A 366 0.98 19.59 -31.60
CA TYR A 366 1.82 20.79 -31.84
C TYR A 366 0.94 21.95 -32.33
N PRO A 367 1.44 23.21 -32.34
CA PRO A 367 0.83 24.30 -33.09
C PRO A 367 0.65 23.95 -34.58
N TYR A 368 -0.52 24.25 -35.15
CA TYR A 368 -0.82 24.08 -36.59
C TYR A 368 -1.54 25.28 -37.17
N LEU A 369 -1.60 25.38 -38.49
CA LEU A 369 -1.97 26.61 -39.19
C LEU A 369 -3.47 26.71 -39.43
N LYS A 370 -4.10 27.77 -38.91
CA LYS A 370 -5.54 28.04 -39.04
C LYS A 370 -6.03 28.18 -40.48
N SER A 371 -5.15 28.58 -41.40
CA SER A 371 -5.49 28.72 -42.82
C SER A 371 -5.59 27.39 -43.58
N ILE A 372 -5.19 26.28 -42.97
CA ILE A 372 -5.20 24.95 -43.59
C ILE A 372 -6.33 24.09 -43.03
N LYS A 373 -7.00 23.35 -43.93
CA LYS A 373 -7.94 22.28 -43.56
C LYS A 373 -7.20 20.95 -43.33
N TYR A 374 -7.26 20.44 -42.10
CA TYR A 374 -6.78 19.10 -41.71
C TYR A 374 -7.93 18.08 -41.73
N ASP A 375 -7.58 16.79 -41.67
CA ASP A 375 -8.55 15.70 -41.57
C ASP A 375 -9.25 15.68 -40.20
N PRO A 376 -10.53 15.27 -40.14
CA PRO A 376 -11.25 15.04 -38.87
C PRO A 376 -10.54 14.06 -37.93
N VAL A 377 -10.54 14.41 -36.64
CA VAL A 377 -10.04 13.55 -35.55
C VAL A 377 -10.76 12.21 -35.57
N GLY A 378 -10.01 11.10 -35.46
CA GLY A 378 -10.56 9.74 -35.43
C GLY A 378 -10.84 9.09 -36.80
N GLN A 379 -10.53 9.76 -37.92
CA GLN A 379 -10.64 9.16 -39.25
C GLN A 379 -9.65 7.98 -39.42
N LYS A 380 -10.16 6.80 -39.83
CA LYS A 380 -9.37 5.54 -39.92
C LYS A 380 -8.12 5.61 -40.82
N VAL A 381 -8.13 6.49 -41.81
CA VAL A 381 -6.97 6.77 -42.69
C VAL A 381 -6.95 8.27 -42.93
N SER A 382 -5.97 8.97 -42.34
CA SER A 382 -5.68 10.38 -42.58
C SER A 382 -4.64 10.54 -43.68
N LYS A 383 -4.82 11.54 -44.54
CA LYS A 383 -3.82 12.06 -45.48
C LYS A 383 -3.13 13.31 -44.92
N ASN A 384 -3.91 14.22 -44.34
CA ASN A 384 -3.44 15.47 -43.72
C ASN A 384 -3.86 15.53 -42.24
N PRO A 385 -3.29 14.67 -41.37
CA PRO A 385 -3.56 14.73 -39.93
C PRO A 385 -3.03 16.04 -39.32
N ILE A 386 -3.65 16.47 -38.22
CA ILE A 386 -3.10 17.53 -37.37
C ILE A 386 -1.71 17.09 -36.84
N PRO A 387 -0.66 17.93 -36.92
CA PRO A 387 0.70 17.53 -36.59
C PRO A 387 0.85 17.12 -35.12
N GLY A 388 1.39 15.91 -34.92
CA GLY A 388 1.61 15.33 -33.59
C GLY A 388 0.34 15.12 -32.77
N LEU A 389 -0.82 15.02 -33.42
CA LEU A 389 -2.09 14.74 -32.74
C LEU A 389 -2.07 13.33 -32.12
N GLU A 390 -2.12 13.26 -30.80
CA GLU A 390 -2.08 11.98 -30.06
C GLU A 390 -2.98 11.98 -28.82
N ASN A 391 -3.36 10.77 -28.38
CA ASN A 391 -4.34 10.54 -27.32
C ASN A 391 -3.77 10.76 -25.91
N ALA A 392 -3.57 12.03 -25.56
CA ALA A 392 -3.23 12.50 -24.23
C ALA A 392 -4.42 12.45 -23.26
N ARG A 393 -4.85 11.24 -22.88
CA ARG A 393 -5.83 11.05 -21.81
C ARG A 393 -5.16 11.19 -20.45
N VAL A 394 -5.66 12.13 -19.66
CA VAL A 394 -5.42 12.27 -18.22
C VAL A 394 -6.51 11.46 -17.51
N PRO A 395 -6.23 10.74 -16.41
CA PRO A 395 -7.28 10.15 -15.60
C PRO A 395 -8.19 11.24 -14.98
N SER A 396 -9.49 11.12 -15.19
CA SER A 396 -10.48 12.17 -14.89
C SER A 396 -11.54 11.72 -13.89
N GLY A 397 -11.90 12.62 -12.96
CA GLY A 397 -12.82 12.36 -11.84
C GLY A 397 -12.16 11.96 -10.52
N LEU A 398 -10.83 11.81 -10.49
CA LEU A 398 -10.08 11.39 -9.30
C LEU A 398 -9.86 12.50 -8.27
N ASN A 399 -10.02 12.15 -6.99
CA ASN A 399 -9.52 12.93 -5.87
C ASN A 399 -8.03 12.61 -5.59
N PHE A 400 -7.15 13.02 -6.52
CA PHE A 400 -5.72 12.75 -6.47
C PHE A 400 -4.94 14.06 -6.17
N PRO A 401 -4.78 14.47 -4.91
CA PRO A 401 -4.12 15.74 -4.56
C PRO A 401 -2.63 15.73 -4.93
N GLN A 402 -2.07 16.91 -5.24
CA GLN A 402 -0.67 17.05 -5.67
C GLN A 402 0.35 16.63 -4.61
N GLU A 403 0.00 16.78 -3.32
CA GLU A 403 0.84 16.41 -2.18
C GLU A 403 0.02 15.63 -1.17
N MET A 404 0.63 14.62 -0.54
CA MET A 404 0.06 13.86 0.55
C MET A 404 1.12 13.61 1.64
N LEU A 405 0.76 13.91 2.88
CA LEU A 405 1.58 13.62 4.06
C LEU A 405 1.07 12.32 4.73
N LYS A 406 2.02 11.50 5.17
CA LYS A 406 1.82 10.21 5.86
C LYS A 406 2.87 10.06 6.96
N THR A 407 2.63 9.17 7.91
CA THR A 407 3.65 8.73 8.87
C THR A 407 3.98 7.25 8.62
N TYR A 408 5.22 6.83 8.88
CA TYR A 408 5.57 5.42 8.87
C TYR A 408 4.69 4.64 9.87
N GLY A 409 4.16 3.48 9.48
CA GLY A 409 3.19 2.77 10.32
C GLY A 409 1.76 3.29 10.24
N ASP A 410 1.43 4.20 9.32
CA ASP A 410 0.05 4.40 8.87
C ASP A 410 -0.45 3.12 8.15
N PRO A 411 -1.76 2.82 8.21
CA PRO A 411 -2.34 1.70 7.47
C PRO A 411 -2.32 1.94 5.96
N ASP A 412 -2.41 0.84 5.20
CA ASP A 412 -2.70 0.84 3.76
C ASP A 412 -3.84 1.82 3.44
N TYR A 413 -3.61 2.69 2.45
CA TYR A 413 -4.55 3.74 2.09
C TYR A 413 -4.87 3.73 0.60
N ASN A 414 -6.11 4.07 0.26
CA ASN A 414 -6.53 4.10 -1.13
C ASN A 414 -6.02 5.39 -1.83
N LEU A 415 -5.43 5.21 -3.01
CA LEU A 415 -4.99 6.28 -3.90
C LEU A 415 -6.12 6.88 -4.75
N GLY A 416 -7.26 6.21 -4.88
CA GLY A 416 -8.43 6.70 -5.59
C GLY A 416 -9.28 5.61 -6.21
N GLU A 417 -10.08 5.97 -7.22
CA GLU A 417 -10.91 5.01 -7.94
C GLU A 417 -10.07 3.98 -8.71
N GLU A 418 -10.59 2.77 -8.88
CA GLU A 418 -9.99 1.74 -9.73
C GLU A 418 -10.25 1.97 -11.23
N VAL A 419 -11.24 2.80 -11.56
CA VAL A 419 -11.62 3.17 -12.94
C VAL A 419 -11.88 4.67 -13.06
N ASP A 420 -11.63 5.25 -14.22
CA ASP A 420 -11.96 6.65 -14.49
C ASP A 420 -13.48 6.87 -14.73
N HIS A 421 -13.90 8.13 -14.88
CA HIS A 421 -15.30 8.50 -15.15
C HIS A 421 -15.94 7.88 -16.43
N LEU A 422 -15.16 7.15 -17.23
CA LEU A 422 -15.56 6.46 -18.46
C LEU A 422 -15.32 4.93 -18.36
N GLY A 423 -15.05 4.41 -17.16
CA GLY A 423 -14.92 2.99 -16.86
C GLY A 423 -13.61 2.33 -17.30
N GLN A 424 -12.54 3.09 -17.55
CA GLN A 424 -11.24 2.51 -17.91
C GLN A 424 -10.34 2.34 -16.68
N PRO A 425 -9.69 1.18 -16.47
CA PRO A 425 -8.94 0.92 -15.25
C PRO A 425 -7.76 1.88 -15.05
N ILE A 426 -7.51 2.25 -13.81
CA ILE A 426 -6.41 3.13 -13.41
C ILE A 426 -5.27 2.29 -12.83
N ILE A 427 -4.07 2.45 -13.39
CA ILE A 427 -2.84 1.84 -12.88
C ILE A 427 -2.08 2.91 -12.09
N TYR A 428 -1.89 2.63 -10.81
CA TYR A 428 -1.07 3.44 -9.92
C TYR A 428 0.34 2.84 -9.82
N THR A 429 1.38 3.68 -9.89
CA THR A 429 2.79 3.26 -9.78
C THR A 429 3.58 4.23 -8.90
N ALA A 430 4.47 3.72 -8.05
CA ALA A 430 5.39 4.52 -7.25
C ALA A 430 6.74 4.64 -7.94
N GLU A 431 7.36 5.82 -7.90
CA GLU A 431 8.66 6.10 -8.52
C GLU A 431 9.81 5.51 -7.69
N ASP A 432 9.74 5.59 -6.36
CA ASP A 432 10.51 4.74 -5.43
C ASP A 432 9.57 3.74 -4.74
N SER A 433 9.69 2.48 -5.13
CA SER A 433 8.93 1.34 -4.58
C SER A 433 9.47 0.79 -3.26
N THR A 434 10.62 1.31 -2.77
CA THR A 434 11.14 1.01 -1.43
C THR A 434 10.49 1.89 -0.35
N ILE A 435 9.91 3.03 -0.74
CA ILE A 435 9.14 3.92 0.15
C ILE A 435 7.67 3.51 0.17
N LEU A 436 7.07 3.27 -1.01
CA LEU A 436 5.66 2.97 -1.16
C LEU A 436 5.45 1.83 -2.16
N ARG A 437 4.84 0.74 -1.70
CA ARG A 437 4.40 -0.37 -2.56
C ARG A 437 2.94 -0.19 -2.90
N ILE A 438 2.56 -0.50 -4.14
CA ILE A 438 1.19 -0.34 -4.62
C ILE A 438 0.65 -1.69 -5.09
N ASN A 439 -0.62 -1.95 -4.79
CA ASN A 439 -1.37 -3.12 -5.25
C ASN A 439 -2.79 -2.69 -5.64
N GLY A 440 -3.10 -2.68 -6.94
CA GLY A 440 -4.31 -2.03 -7.45
C GLY A 440 -4.26 -0.52 -7.20
N ASN A 441 -5.21 -0.02 -6.42
CA ASN A 441 -5.25 1.35 -5.89
C ASN A 441 -4.78 1.46 -4.41
N SER A 442 -4.50 0.34 -3.73
CA SER A 442 -3.99 0.36 -2.35
C SER A 442 -2.51 0.72 -2.31
N ALA A 443 -2.15 1.68 -1.47
CA ALA A 443 -0.79 2.10 -1.18
C ALA A 443 -0.36 1.65 0.22
N MET A 444 0.68 0.83 0.25
CA MET A 444 1.33 0.27 1.43
C MET A 444 2.65 1.00 1.68
N ILE A 445 2.81 1.54 2.88
CA ILE A 445 4.02 2.28 3.29
C ILE A 445 5.08 1.30 3.76
N LEU A 446 6.26 1.35 3.14
CA LEU A 446 7.39 0.46 3.44
C LEU A 446 8.58 1.17 4.10
N LYS A 447 8.70 2.48 3.94
CA LYS A 447 9.82 3.27 4.47
C LYS A 447 9.45 4.74 4.64
N ALA A 448 10.11 5.45 5.55
CA ALA A 448 10.06 6.91 5.59
C ALA A 448 10.89 7.51 4.44
N GLY A 449 10.44 8.67 3.92
CA GLY A 449 11.02 9.36 2.77
C GLY A 449 9.95 9.97 1.86
N THR A 450 10.37 10.59 0.76
CA THR A 450 9.47 11.19 -0.24
C THR A 450 9.56 10.42 -1.56
N THR A 451 8.41 10.06 -2.12
CA THR A 451 8.27 9.36 -3.41
C THR A 451 7.16 10.00 -4.24
N LYS A 452 7.12 9.75 -5.55
CA LYS A 452 5.98 10.14 -6.40
C LYS A 452 5.12 8.94 -6.72
N VAL A 453 3.81 9.12 -6.63
CA VAL A 453 2.81 8.19 -7.17
C VAL A 453 2.25 8.75 -8.47
N LYS A 454 2.13 7.89 -9.48
CA LYS A 454 1.64 8.22 -10.82
C LYS A 454 0.41 7.39 -11.12
N ALA A 455 -0.73 8.05 -11.29
CA ALA A 455 -1.97 7.43 -11.76
C ALA A 455 -2.05 7.54 -13.29
N THR A 456 -2.25 6.42 -13.97
CA THR A 456 -2.31 6.27 -15.44
C THR A 456 -3.50 5.40 -15.83
N ILE A 457 -3.92 5.37 -17.11
CA ILE A 457 -5.01 4.49 -17.56
C ILE A 457 -4.49 3.26 -18.30
N ALA A 458 -5.04 2.09 -17.95
CA ALA A 458 -4.81 0.83 -18.63
C ALA A 458 -5.54 0.78 -19.98
N THR A 459 -4.83 0.41 -21.05
CA THR A 459 -5.45 0.11 -22.35
C THR A 459 -5.56 -1.39 -22.61
N THR A 460 -6.71 -1.80 -23.11
CA THR A 460 -6.93 -3.11 -23.77
C THR A 460 -6.77 -3.04 -25.29
N SER A 461 -6.43 -1.87 -25.83
CA SER A 461 -6.36 -1.59 -27.26
C SER A 461 -4.91 -1.38 -27.74
N THR A 462 -4.67 -1.63 -29.02
CA THR A 462 -3.34 -1.52 -29.68
C THR A 462 -2.89 -0.08 -29.92
N PHE A 463 -3.39 0.90 -29.17
CA PHE A 463 -2.87 2.27 -29.16
C PHE A 463 -1.70 2.34 -28.17
N SER A 464 -0.59 2.93 -28.60
CA SER A 464 0.64 2.98 -27.82
C SER A 464 0.44 3.59 -26.44
N ILE A 465 0.84 2.84 -25.40
CA ILE A 465 0.72 3.19 -23.98
C ILE A 465 1.54 4.45 -23.59
N SER A 466 2.42 4.91 -24.48
CA SER A 466 3.29 6.08 -24.34
C SER A 466 2.57 7.43 -24.20
N ASN A 467 1.27 7.48 -24.46
CA ASN A 467 0.56 8.75 -24.68
C ASN A 467 -0.29 9.21 -23.48
N PHE A 468 -0.45 8.39 -22.45
CA PHE A 468 -1.22 8.77 -21.25
C PHE A 468 -0.42 9.75 -20.40
N ILE A 469 -1.02 10.89 -20.07
CA ILE A 469 -0.40 11.86 -19.16
C ILE A 469 -0.74 11.42 -17.73
N PRO A 470 0.25 11.02 -16.91
CA PRO A 470 -0.02 10.65 -15.54
C PRO A 470 -0.50 11.86 -14.73
N LEU A 471 -1.44 11.61 -13.82
CA LEU A 471 -1.59 12.44 -12.63
C LEU A 471 -0.45 12.08 -11.68
N GLU A 472 0.35 13.06 -11.24
CA GLU A 472 1.42 12.86 -10.26
C GLU A 472 1.03 13.44 -8.89
N GLN A 473 1.32 12.68 -7.84
CA GLN A 473 1.19 13.05 -6.43
C GLN A 473 2.54 12.83 -5.74
N THR A 474 3.02 13.82 -5.01
CA THR A 474 4.15 13.66 -4.10
C THR A 474 3.65 13.10 -2.78
N VAL A 475 4.11 11.90 -2.39
CA VAL A 475 3.84 11.30 -1.09
C VAL A 475 5.08 11.47 -0.22
N THR A 476 4.94 12.16 0.91
CA THR A 476 5.97 12.25 1.95
C THR A 476 5.54 11.41 3.14
N VAL A 477 6.33 10.39 3.46
CA VAL A 477 6.20 9.55 4.66
C VAL A 477 7.19 10.06 5.69
N GLU A 478 6.69 10.70 6.75
CA GLU A 478 7.49 11.13 7.89
C GLU A 478 7.90 9.93 8.77
N PRO A 479 9.09 9.95 9.39
CA PRO A 479 9.49 8.91 10.34
C PRO A 479 8.55 8.81 11.55
N ALA A 480 8.22 7.60 11.97
CA ALA A 480 7.40 7.38 13.17
C ALA A 480 8.14 7.77 14.45
N GLY A 481 7.42 8.29 15.46
CA GLY A 481 7.99 8.50 16.78
C GLY A 481 8.25 7.17 17.49
N LEU A 482 9.51 6.86 17.78
CA LEU A 482 9.93 5.69 18.56
C LEU A 482 10.37 6.13 19.95
N GLN A 483 9.57 5.82 20.96
CA GLN A 483 9.94 6.08 22.35
C GLN A 483 11.02 5.08 22.77
N VAL A 484 12.24 5.56 23.01
CA VAL A 484 13.36 4.74 23.49
C VAL A 484 13.59 5.11 24.95
N SER A 485 13.23 4.21 25.86
CA SER A 485 13.33 4.41 27.31
C SER A 485 14.44 3.54 27.88
N VAL A 486 15.42 4.16 28.53
CA VAL A 486 16.48 3.41 29.22
C VAL A 486 15.89 2.63 30.39
N VAL A 487 16.23 1.35 30.52
CA VAL A 487 15.75 0.49 31.63
C VAL A 487 16.22 1.08 32.96
N SER A 488 15.33 1.22 33.93
CA SER A 488 15.62 1.75 35.26
C SER A 488 16.27 0.71 36.19
N GLY A 489 17.00 1.18 37.20
CA GLY A 489 17.65 0.30 38.20
C GLY A 489 18.91 -0.42 37.69
N GLN A 490 19.42 -0.04 36.52
CA GLN A 490 20.70 -0.52 36.01
C GLN A 490 21.85 -0.02 36.87
N LYS A 491 22.78 -0.91 37.22
CA LYS A 491 23.82 -0.60 38.19
C LYS A 491 25.04 -1.49 38.06
N LYS A 492 26.18 -1.01 38.57
CA LYS A 492 27.37 -1.85 38.82
C LYS A 492 27.88 -1.66 40.23
N VAL A 493 28.64 -2.63 40.70
CA VAL A 493 29.44 -2.52 41.92
C VAL A 493 30.68 -1.68 41.63
N PHE A 494 31.03 -0.75 42.53
CA PHE A 494 32.22 0.09 42.43
C PHE A 494 33.49 -0.73 42.08
N GLY A 495 34.29 -0.22 41.13
CA GLY A 495 35.47 -0.91 40.60
C GLY A 495 35.21 -1.99 39.54
N SER A 496 33.95 -2.31 39.22
CA SER A 496 33.59 -3.18 38.10
C SER A 496 33.62 -2.43 36.76
N SER A 497 33.73 -3.16 35.66
CA SER A 497 33.39 -2.62 34.33
C SER A 497 31.91 -2.25 34.25
N ASP A 498 31.56 -1.37 33.30
CA ASP A 498 30.16 -1.14 32.95
C ASP A 498 29.55 -2.39 32.28
N GLN A 499 28.24 -2.57 32.47
CA GLN A 499 27.43 -3.50 31.68
C GLN A 499 26.94 -2.80 30.40
N GLU A 500 26.55 -3.56 29.38
CA GLU A 500 25.75 -3.02 28.27
C GLU A 500 24.45 -2.41 28.84
N PHE A 501 24.15 -1.17 28.50
CA PHE A 501 22.96 -0.51 29.04
C PHE A 501 21.71 -0.97 28.27
N GLY A 502 20.76 -1.57 28.98
CA GLY A 502 19.46 -1.96 28.44
C GLY A 502 18.55 -0.75 28.16
N PHE A 503 17.79 -0.84 27.08
CA PHE A 503 16.65 0.03 26.78
C PHE A 503 15.44 -0.81 26.39
N SER A 504 14.25 -0.25 26.56
CA SER A 504 13.02 -0.72 25.92
C SER A 504 12.61 0.28 24.84
N VAL A 505 11.92 -0.24 23.82
CA VAL A 505 11.33 0.59 22.77
C VAL A 505 9.81 0.44 22.74
N SER A 506 9.10 1.52 22.42
CA SER A 506 7.65 1.48 22.16
C SER A 506 7.26 2.51 21.10
N GLY A 507 6.15 2.26 20.40
CA GLY A 507 5.81 2.98 19.17
C GLY A 507 6.35 2.35 17.88
N LEU A 508 6.97 1.15 17.98
CA LEU A 508 7.22 0.27 16.84
C LEU A 508 5.95 0.07 16.00
N LYS A 509 6.14 -0.13 14.69
CA LYS A 509 5.12 -0.17 13.65
C LYS A 509 5.27 -1.45 12.82
N TYR A 510 4.16 -1.90 12.23
CA TYR A 510 4.09 -3.17 11.51
C TYR A 510 4.68 -4.32 12.38
N ASP A 511 5.49 -5.20 11.79
CA ASP A 511 6.17 -6.30 12.48
C ASP A 511 7.62 -5.96 12.90
N ASP A 512 7.99 -4.67 12.94
CA ASP A 512 9.34 -4.26 13.36
C ASP A 512 9.63 -4.66 14.83
N SER A 513 10.84 -5.15 15.08
CA SER A 513 11.33 -5.52 16.42
C SER A 513 12.28 -4.46 16.99
N GLN A 514 12.76 -4.66 18.23
CA GLN A 514 13.78 -3.78 18.83
C GLN A 514 15.13 -3.82 18.07
N GLU A 515 15.37 -4.82 17.22
CA GLU A 515 16.61 -5.00 16.44
C GLU A 515 16.84 -3.89 15.39
N ILE A 516 15.82 -3.09 15.06
CA ILE A 516 15.98 -1.90 14.19
C ILE A 516 16.81 -0.79 14.85
N VAL A 517 16.97 -0.83 16.18
CA VAL A 517 17.74 0.16 16.94
C VAL A 517 19.16 -0.38 17.11
N SER A 518 20.12 0.34 16.52
CA SER A 518 21.54 -0.02 16.45
C SER A 518 22.41 1.05 17.08
N GLY A 519 23.64 0.70 17.46
CA GLY A 519 24.54 1.54 18.26
C GLY A 519 24.42 1.26 19.76
N GLU A 520 25.00 2.14 20.58
CA GLU A 520 25.17 1.94 22.02
C GLU A 520 24.72 3.17 22.81
N LEU A 521 24.08 2.94 23.96
CA LEU A 521 23.85 3.98 24.97
C LEU A 521 25.15 4.40 25.66
N GLN A 522 25.22 5.63 26.15
CA GLN A 522 26.39 6.15 26.86
C GLN A 522 26.00 6.97 28.08
N ARG A 523 26.61 6.69 29.24
CA ARG A 523 26.40 7.47 30.46
C ARG A 523 27.39 8.63 30.60
N VAL A 524 27.07 9.55 31.51
CA VAL A 524 28.01 10.59 31.98
C VAL A 524 29.22 9.94 32.69
N GLU A 525 30.41 10.50 32.46
CA GLU A 525 31.67 10.04 33.03
C GLU A 525 31.73 10.12 34.58
N GLY A 526 32.52 9.22 35.17
CA GLY A 526 32.85 9.20 36.59
C GLY A 526 32.60 7.83 37.23
N GLU A 527 33.40 7.49 38.26
CA GLU A 527 33.47 6.13 38.80
C GLU A 527 33.13 6.01 40.29
N ASN A 528 32.81 7.11 40.98
CA ASN A 528 32.44 7.06 42.41
C ASN A 528 31.03 6.50 42.59
N VAL A 529 30.67 6.14 43.82
CA VAL A 529 29.29 5.74 44.14
C VAL A 529 28.34 6.92 43.94
N GLY A 530 27.25 6.68 43.21
CA GLY A 530 26.30 7.71 42.80
C GLY A 530 25.52 7.34 41.54
N GLN A 531 24.72 8.30 41.05
CA GLN A 531 23.85 8.12 39.89
C GLN A 531 24.35 8.93 38.68
N TYR A 532 24.53 8.24 37.56
CA TYR A 532 25.09 8.75 36.31
C TYR A 532 24.03 8.67 35.21
N GLN A 533 23.65 9.81 34.63
CA GLN A 533 22.61 9.82 33.61
C GLN A 533 23.07 9.06 32.36
N ILE A 534 22.24 8.11 31.91
CA ILE A 534 22.40 7.39 30.64
C ILE A 534 21.73 8.22 29.53
N ASN A 535 22.52 8.58 28.52
CA ASN A 535 22.14 9.35 27.35
C ASN A 535 22.07 8.45 26.11
N GLN A 536 21.46 8.96 25.03
CA GLN A 536 21.22 8.21 23.78
C GLN A 536 22.51 7.62 23.17
N GLY A 537 23.67 8.22 23.43
CA GLY A 537 24.95 7.75 22.89
C GLY A 537 24.95 7.76 21.36
N THR A 538 25.11 6.59 20.75
CA THR A 538 25.09 6.38 19.30
C THR A 538 23.81 5.71 18.78
N LEU A 539 22.77 5.51 19.62
CA LEU A 539 21.54 4.82 19.20
C LEU A 539 20.87 5.46 17.98
N ASN A 540 20.56 4.63 16.98
CA ASN A 540 19.98 4.99 15.69
C ASN A 540 18.93 3.96 15.25
N SER A 541 17.75 4.43 14.83
CA SER A 541 16.56 3.62 14.48
C SER A 541 16.26 3.55 12.98
N GLY A 542 17.30 3.50 12.13
CA GLY A 542 17.17 3.09 10.72
C GLY A 542 16.41 4.05 9.79
N GLY A 543 16.19 5.30 10.18
CA GLY A 543 15.55 6.34 9.35
C GLY A 543 14.03 6.25 9.20
N ASN A 544 13.43 5.05 9.36
CA ASN A 544 11.97 4.87 9.44
C ASN A 544 11.35 5.48 10.70
N TYR A 545 12.18 5.70 11.71
CA TYR A 545 11.77 6.25 12.99
C TYR A 545 12.65 7.42 13.41
N LYS A 546 12.02 8.34 14.14
CA LYS A 546 12.65 9.40 14.92
C LYS A 546 12.67 8.94 16.37
N ILE A 547 13.87 8.80 16.96
CA ILE A 547 14.01 8.47 18.37
C ILE A 547 13.52 9.63 19.23
N GLU A 548 12.60 9.32 20.14
CA GLU A 548 12.21 10.18 21.25
C GLU A 548 12.78 9.53 22.53
N PHE A 549 13.92 10.05 22.97
CA PHE A 549 14.75 9.41 23.97
C PHE A 549 14.38 9.84 25.39
N SER A 550 14.01 8.85 26.22
CA SER A 550 13.77 9.02 27.66
C SER A 550 14.98 8.50 28.45
N PRO A 551 15.81 9.39 29.04
CA PRO A 551 16.96 9.00 29.83
C PRO A 551 16.56 8.31 31.14
N SER A 552 17.50 7.56 31.71
CA SER A 552 17.44 7.01 33.06
C SER A 552 18.82 7.13 33.71
N TYR A 553 18.97 6.64 34.94
CA TYR A 553 20.24 6.69 35.67
C TYR A 553 20.87 5.31 35.82
N PHE A 554 22.16 5.23 35.55
CA PHE A 554 23.03 4.15 35.97
C PHE A 554 23.50 4.42 37.39
N GLU A 555 23.34 3.45 38.29
CA GLU A 555 23.78 3.57 39.67
C GLU A 555 25.11 2.83 39.88
N ILE A 556 26.16 3.53 40.25
CA ILE A 556 27.34 2.87 40.81
C ILE A 556 27.03 2.64 42.29
N ILE A 557 26.68 1.41 42.64
CA ILE A 557 26.50 1.00 44.04
C ILE A 557 27.85 0.69 44.67
N LYS A 558 27.90 0.79 45.99
CA LYS A 558 29.11 0.52 46.78
C LYS A 558 29.65 -0.88 46.55
N LYS A 559 30.98 -1.02 46.62
CA LYS A 559 31.63 -2.32 46.72
C LYS A 559 31.53 -2.85 48.15
N GLU A 560 30.89 -4.00 48.27
CA GLU A 560 30.83 -4.77 49.51
C GLU A 560 32.24 -5.25 49.90
N VAL A 561 32.58 -5.07 51.17
CA VAL A 561 33.81 -5.57 51.78
C VAL A 561 33.40 -6.37 53.00
N ILE A 562 33.82 -7.63 53.04
CA ILE A 562 33.47 -8.56 54.08
C ILE A 562 34.46 -8.39 55.24
N LEU A 563 33.94 -8.15 56.44
CA LEU A 563 34.70 -8.04 57.68
C LEU A 563 34.28 -9.17 58.61
N GLU A 564 35.15 -10.15 58.80
CA GLU A 564 34.85 -11.34 59.60
C GLU A 564 35.48 -11.18 60.98
N ALA A 565 34.67 -11.06 62.04
CA ALA A 565 35.20 -11.01 63.39
C ALA A 565 35.88 -12.33 63.78
N VAL A 566 36.82 -12.27 64.73
CA VAL A 566 37.56 -13.44 65.22
C VAL A 566 36.95 -13.94 66.52
N GLU A 567 36.54 -15.21 66.53
CA GLU A 567 36.01 -15.89 67.72
C GLU A 567 37.03 -15.93 68.86
N THR A 568 36.58 -15.71 70.09
CA THR A 568 37.42 -15.78 71.30
C THR A 568 36.55 -15.99 72.54
N GLN A 569 37.13 -16.20 73.72
CA GLN A 569 36.36 -16.63 74.91
C GLN A 569 36.94 -16.15 76.25
N LYS A 570 36.12 -16.24 77.32
CA LYS A 570 36.54 -16.14 78.72
C LYS A 570 35.74 -17.08 79.61
N ILE A 571 36.22 -17.34 80.83
CA ILE A 571 35.43 -18.03 81.88
C ILE A 571 34.53 -17.00 82.59
N PHE A 572 33.31 -17.40 82.92
CA PHE A 572 32.30 -16.65 83.68
C PHE A 572 32.91 -15.91 84.90
N GLY A 573 32.71 -14.59 84.98
CA GLY A 573 33.23 -13.72 86.04
C GLY A 573 34.58 -13.04 85.76
N ASN A 574 35.30 -13.43 84.70
CA ASN A 574 36.58 -12.80 84.32
C ASN A 574 36.41 -11.58 83.39
N SER A 575 37.51 -10.86 83.13
CA SER A 575 37.59 -9.75 82.16
C SER A 575 37.74 -10.23 80.71
N ASP A 576 37.40 -9.35 79.77
CA ASP A 576 37.44 -9.63 78.32
C ASP A 576 38.87 -9.52 77.73
N PRO A 577 39.19 -10.29 76.67
CA PRO A 577 40.35 -10.07 75.82
C PRO A 577 40.10 -8.98 74.76
N GLU A 578 41.14 -8.63 74.00
CA GLU A 578 41.03 -7.76 72.82
C GLU A 578 40.30 -8.47 71.66
N LEU A 579 39.43 -7.75 70.96
CA LEU A 579 38.59 -8.27 69.87
C LEU A 579 39.13 -7.82 68.51
N THR A 580 39.17 -8.72 67.52
CA THR A 580 39.79 -8.47 66.21
C THR A 580 38.92 -8.97 65.05
N TYR A 581 39.30 -8.63 63.81
CA TYR A 581 38.60 -9.02 62.59
C TYR A 581 39.56 -9.23 61.41
N HIS A 582 39.09 -9.94 60.39
CA HIS A 582 39.74 -10.14 59.10
C HIS A 582 39.02 -9.36 58.00
N VAL A 583 39.73 -9.02 56.92
CA VAL A 583 39.19 -8.27 55.77
C VAL A 583 39.24 -9.15 54.53
N VAL A 584 38.11 -9.30 53.86
CA VAL A 584 37.94 -10.13 52.66
C VAL A 584 37.33 -9.27 51.53
N GLY A 585 37.96 -9.29 50.35
CA GLY A 585 37.52 -8.54 49.16
C GLY A 585 38.30 -7.24 48.84
N LEU A 586 39.31 -6.89 49.65
CA LEU A 586 40.26 -5.80 49.39
C LEU A 586 41.70 -6.33 49.32
N ASP A 587 42.55 -5.66 48.54
CA ASP A 587 43.99 -5.89 48.59
C ASP A 587 44.60 -5.25 49.84
N VAL A 588 45.64 -5.88 50.40
CA VAL A 588 46.27 -5.49 51.69
C VAL A 588 46.76 -4.04 51.72
N GLN A 589 47.11 -3.47 50.55
CA GLN A 589 47.56 -2.08 50.43
C GLN A 589 46.41 -1.06 50.44
N GLU A 590 45.17 -1.49 50.18
CA GLU A 590 43.98 -0.64 50.15
C GLU A 590 43.32 -0.50 51.52
N ILE A 591 43.36 -1.56 52.35
CA ILE A 591 42.64 -1.68 53.64
C ILE A 591 42.73 -0.41 54.48
N ALA A 592 43.95 0.12 54.71
CA ALA A 592 44.18 1.29 55.56
C ALA A 592 43.61 2.62 55.01
N ASN A 593 43.23 2.67 53.73
CA ASN A 593 42.58 3.81 53.08
C ASN A 593 41.06 3.60 52.90
N VAL A 594 40.55 2.40 53.19
CA VAL A 594 39.13 2.03 52.99
C VAL A 594 38.41 1.79 54.32
N ILE A 595 39.06 1.18 55.33
CA ILE A 595 38.43 0.76 56.58
C ILE A 595 39.07 1.48 57.78
N SER A 596 38.25 1.82 58.78
CA SER A 596 38.70 2.31 60.09
C SER A 596 37.71 1.88 61.19
N GLY A 597 38.14 1.86 62.46
CA GLY A 597 37.32 1.48 63.61
C GLY A 597 37.58 0.05 64.11
N ASN A 598 36.87 -0.35 65.16
CA ASN A 598 37.04 -1.63 65.87
C ASN A 598 35.68 -2.30 66.17
N VAL A 599 35.69 -3.63 66.24
CA VAL A 599 34.55 -4.48 66.65
C VAL A 599 34.28 -4.39 68.16
N LYS A 600 33.04 -4.68 68.58
CA LYS A 600 32.65 -4.67 70.01
C LYS A 600 31.58 -5.73 70.28
N ARG A 601 31.80 -6.58 71.29
CA ARG A 601 30.81 -7.57 71.70
C ARG A 601 29.55 -6.98 72.34
N ALA A 602 28.46 -7.72 72.27
CA ALA A 602 27.26 -7.48 73.04
C ALA A 602 27.54 -7.48 74.55
N ALA A 603 26.89 -6.57 75.28
CA ALA A 603 27.11 -6.40 76.72
C ALA A 603 26.33 -7.45 77.54
N GLY A 604 27.04 -8.15 78.43
CA GLY A 604 26.46 -9.10 79.36
C GLY A 604 27.50 -10.10 79.86
N GLU A 605 27.15 -10.83 80.92
CA GLU A 605 28.10 -11.69 81.66
C GLU A 605 27.56 -13.10 81.94
N LYS A 606 26.37 -13.47 81.42
CA LYS A 606 25.86 -14.85 81.52
C LYS A 606 26.78 -15.80 80.75
N VAL A 607 26.68 -17.09 80.99
CA VAL A 607 27.33 -18.09 80.13
C VAL A 607 26.59 -18.26 78.82
N GLY A 608 27.37 -18.54 77.77
CA GLY A 608 26.92 -18.69 76.40
C GLY A 608 27.62 -17.70 75.47
N GLU A 609 27.07 -17.62 74.26
CA GLU A 609 27.68 -16.92 73.14
C GLU A 609 27.25 -15.44 73.11
N TYR A 610 28.22 -14.53 73.05
CA TYR A 610 28.01 -13.11 72.82
C TYR A 610 28.44 -12.75 71.41
N GLU A 611 27.52 -12.21 70.64
CA GLU A 611 27.80 -11.61 69.33
C GLU A 611 28.93 -10.56 69.44
N ILE A 612 30.03 -10.76 68.72
CA ILE A 612 31.05 -9.75 68.43
C ILE A 612 30.49 -8.89 67.29
N GLY A 613 29.80 -7.82 67.66
CA GLY A 613 29.12 -6.90 66.75
C GLY A 613 30.02 -5.82 66.13
N PHE A 614 29.43 -5.08 65.19
CA PHE A 614 30.06 -4.08 64.29
C PHE A 614 30.89 -2.97 64.97
N GLY A 615 30.62 -2.67 66.25
CA GLY A 615 31.38 -1.71 67.03
C GLY A 615 31.35 -0.26 66.50
N ASP A 616 32.48 0.25 66.02
CA ASP A 616 32.59 1.58 65.38
C ASP A 616 33.27 1.57 64.00
N LEU A 617 33.23 0.42 63.32
CA LEU A 617 33.72 0.20 61.95
C LEU A 617 33.10 1.16 60.93
N LYS A 618 33.92 1.62 59.97
CA LYS A 618 33.53 2.56 58.89
C LYS A 618 34.31 2.30 57.61
N ALA A 619 33.57 2.30 56.50
CA ALA A 619 34.09 2.33 55.14
C ALA A 619 34.28 3.78 54.62
N SER A 620 35.14 3.95 53.62
CA SER A 620 35.14 5.13 52.74
C SER A 620 33.92 5.11 51.80
N SER A 621 33.57 6.26 51.20
CA SER A 621 32.25 6.49 50.57
C SER A 621 31.84 5.50 49.48
N ASN A 622 32.81 4.87 48.81
CA ASN A 622 32.57 3.97 47.69
C ASN A 622 32.38 2.50 48.10
N TYR A 623 32.42 2.21 49.41
CA TYR A 623 32.37 0.86 49.96
C TYR A 623 31.25 0.70 51.01
N GLU A 624 30.72 -0.51 51.12
CA GLU A 624 29.81 -0.95 52.19
C GLU A 624 30.48 -2.10 52.95
N LEU A 625 30.20 -2.21 54.24
CA LEU A 625 30.76 -3.27 55.07
C LEU A 625 29.70 -4.36 55.31
N ASP A 626 29.88 -5.53 54.68
CA ASP A 626 29.26 -6.78 55.16
C ASP A 626 30.06 -7.20 56.39
N PHE A 627 29.43 -7.22 57.56
CA PHE A 627 30.12 -7.58 58.78
C PHE A 627 29.58 -8.89 59.31
N ARG A 628 30.46 -9.88 59.37
CA ARG A 628 30.16 -11.20 59.90
C ARG A 628 30.56 -11.22 61.36
N GLU A 629 29.52 -11.14 62.18
CA GLU A 629 29.56 -11.37 63.61
C GLU A 629 30.24 -12.71 63.92
N ALA A 630 30.98 -12.75 65.02
CA ALA A 630 31.62 -13.95 65.53
C ALA A 630 31.27 -14.14 67.01
N VAL A 631 31.50 -15.34 67.53
CA VAL A 631 31.17 -15.66 68.93
C VAL A 631 32.28 -15.21 69.87
N PHE A 632 31.91 -14.42 70.87
CA PHE A 632 32.61 -14.29 72.13
C PHE A 632 31.98 -15.21 73.17
N GLU A 633 32.56 -16.38 73.43
CA GLU A 633 31.96 -17.34 74.38
C GLU A 633 32.35 -16.98 75.83
N ILE A 634 31.34 -16.86 76.70
CA ILE A 634 31.56 -16.93 78.15
C ILE A 634 31.30 -18.37 78.58
N VAL A 635 32.36 -19.14 78.83
CA VAL A 635 32.28 -20.54 79.28
C VAL A 635 32.01 -20.63 80.79
N PRO A 636 31.31 -21.68 81.28
CA PRO A 636 30.92 -21.77 82.68
C PRO A 636 32.06 -22.11 83.64
N ALA A 637 31.91 -21.65 84.88
CA ALA A 637 32.73 -22.07 85.99
C ALA A 637 32.15 -23.37 86.60
N GLU A 638 32.93 -24.46 86.55
CA GLU A 638 32.53 -25.75 87.12
C GLU A 638 32.74 -25.78 88.65
N LEU A 639 31.81 -26.36 89.40
CA LEU A 639 31.96 -26.68 90.83
C LEU A 639 32.98 -27.80 91.08
N GLY A 640 33.56 -27.78 92.29
CA GLY A 640 34.37 -28.87 92.85
C GLY A 640 33.94 -29.39 94.24
N THR A 641 33.16 -28.63 95.04
CA THR A 641 32.74 -29.04 96.40
C THR A 641 31.41 -28.39 96.84
N VAL A 642 30.59 -29.09 97.64
CA VAL A 642 29.26 -28.67 98.17
C VAL A 642 29.03 -29.25 99.60
N LEU A 643 28.08 -28.70 100.41
CA LEU A 643 27.80 -29.06 101.82
C LEU A 643 26.29 -29.38 102.14
N ASP A 644 26.00 -30.02 103.29
CA ASP A 644 24.69 -30.62 103.70
C ASP A 644 23.86 -29.88 104.80
N PRO A 645 22.49 -29.99 104.85
CA PRO A 645 21.57 -29.35 105.83
C PRO A 645 20.80 -30.29 106.83
N ILE A 646 19.54 -29.96 107.25
CA ILE A 646 18.87 -30.42 108.51
C ILE A 646 17.33 -30.72 108.37
N GLU A 647 16.79 -31.75 109.05
CA GLU A 647 15.50 -32.54 108.95
C GLU A 647 14.09 -31.90 109.28
N VAL A 648 12.95 -32.40 108.70
CA VAL A 648 11.52 -31.87 108.75
C VAL A 648 10.39 -32.98 108.62
N GLU A 649 9.06 -32.68 108.77
CA GLU A 649 7.86 -33.58 108.58
C GLU A 649 6.60 -32.92 107.88
N THR A 650 5.55 -33.66 107.42
CA THR A 650 4.30 -33.08 106.76
C THR A 650 3.03 -33.99 106.53
N PRO A 651 1.95 -33.53 105.84
CA PRO A 651 0.81 -34.30 105.24
C PRO A 651 0.82 -34.51 103.67
N TRP A 652 -0.26 -35.00 103.02
CA TRP A 652 -0.44 -35.41 101.57
C TRP A 652 -1.33 -34.37 100.93
N ALA A 653 -1.32 -34.27 99.60
CA ALA A 653 -2.09 -33.26 98.88
C ALA A 653 -1.88 -31.87 99.53
N THR A 654 -0.76 -31.75 100.25
CA THR A 654 -0.33 -30.88 101.34
C THR A 654 1.15 -31.23 101.47
N LEU A 655 2.00 -30.27 101.79
CA LEU A 655 3.44 -30.41 101.59
C LEU A 655 4.17 -29.47 102.57
N PRO A 656 5.41 -29.75 103.01
CA PRO A 656 6.10 -28.92 103.98
C PRO A 656 7.00 -27.91 103.29
N ASN A 657 7.42 -26.93 104.07
CA ASN A 657 8.54 -26.08 103.72
C ASN A 657 9.88 -26.73 104.13
N LEU A 658 10.94 -26.46 103.38
CA LEU A 658 12.26 -27.09 103.49
C LEU A 658 13.36 -26.03 103.28
N PRO A 659 14.62 -26.24 103.76
CA PRO A 659 15.71 -25.29 103.53
C PRO A 659 16.00 -25.11 102.05
N SER A 660 16.42 -23.90 101.64
CA SER A 660 16.42 -23.49 100.23
C SER A 660 17.80 -23.21 99.62
N HIS A 661 18.90 -23.15 100.38
CA HIS A 661 20.26 -22.87 99.89
C HIS A 661 21.38 -23.61 100.66
N VAL A 662 22.55 -23.81 100.03
CA VAL A 662 23.82 -24.38 100.57
C VAL A 662 25.07 -23.81 99.85
N SER A 663 26.25 -23.87 100.49
CA SER A 663 27.53 -23.29 99.99
C SER A 663 28.34 -24.19 99.04
N ALA A 664 29.18 -23.61 98.17
CA ALA A 664 30.04 -24.32 97.20
C ALA A 664 31.32 -23.56 96.74
N LEU A 665 32.18 -24.24 95.96
CA LEU A 665 33.47 -23.74 95.41
C LEU A 665 33.65 -24.19 93.93
N THR A 666 34.27 -23.37 93.06
CA THR A 666 34.57 -23.69 91.65
C THR A 666 36.03 -24.12 91.39
N LYS A 667 36.27 -24.75 90.22
CA LYS A 667 37.57 -25.26 89.78
C LYS A 667 38.58 -24.17 89.37
N ASP A 668 38.11 -23.00 88.92
CA ASP A 668 38.94 -21.83 88.66
C ASP A 668 39.20 -20.97 89.92
N GLY A 669 38.49 -21.26 91.03
CA GLY A 669 38.81 -20.75 92.38
C GLY A 669 37.79 -19.80 93.01
N GLN A 670 36.59 -19.68 92.45
CA GLN A 670 35.50 -18.82 92.94
C GLN A 670 34.68 -19.51 94.04
N ILE A 671 34.14 -18.75 95.00
CA ILE A 671 33.30 -19.25 96.12
C ILE A 671 31.85 -18.79 95.92
N LEU A 672 30.88 -19.68 96.17
CA LEU A 672 29.47 -19.51 95.80
C LEU A 672 28.48 -19.96 96.89
N GLU A 673 27.26 -19.43 96.84
CA GLU A 673 26.09 -19.87 97.60
C GLU A 673 24.97 -20.24 96.61
N LEU A 674 24.37 -21.42 96.76
CA LEU A 674 23.54 -22.07 95.74
C LEU A 674 22.17 -22.47 96.29
N PRO A 675 21.05 -22.25 95.58
CA PRO A 675 19.76 -22.82 95.97
C PRO A 675 19.71 -24.36 95.91
N VAL A 676 18.73 -24.97 96.58
CA VAL A 676 18.51 -26.43 96.60
C VAL A 676 17.02 -26.81 96.61
N THR A 677 16.68 -27.87 95.87
CA THR A 677 15.32 -28.43 95.71
C THR A 677 15.30 -29.91 96.08
N TRP A 678 14.38 -30.31 96.97
CA TRP A 678 14.35 -31.66 97.54
C TRP A 678 13.44 -32.62 96.77
N GLU A 679 13.98 -33.79 96.43
CA GLU A 679 13.30 -34.86 95.69
C GLU A 679 12.17 -35.48 96.52
N LYS A 680 10.98 -35.51 95.94
CA LYS A 680 9.74 -35.99 96.60
C LYS A 680 9.12 -37.19 95.87
N SER A 681 9.90 -37.93 95.07
CA SER A 681 9.41 -39.07 94.27
C SER A 681 8.84 -40.20 95.13
N GLN A 682 9.53 -40.54 96.23
CA GLN A 682 9.10 -41.53 97.21
C GLN A 682 8.02 -40.99 98.16
N LEU A 683 7.85 -39.66 98.22
CA LEU A 683 6.88 -38.97 99.07
C LEU A 683 5.46 -39.14 98.49
N ASN A 684 4.95 -40.37 98.58
CA ASN A 684 3.64 -40.74 98.04
C ASN A 684 2.54 -39.97 98.79
N LEU A 685 2.13 -38.83 98.24
CA LEU A 685 0.99 -38.05 98.71
C LEU A 685 -0.36 -38.81 98.62
N PHE A 686 -0.38 -40.11 98.31
CA PHE A 686 -1.40 -41.17 98.46
C PHE A 686 -1.29 -42.10 99.72
N VAL A 687 -0.16 -42.13 100.44
CA VAL A 687 0.18 -43.13 101.50
C VAL A 687 0.94 -42.51 102.69
N LYS A 688 0.80 -43.00 103.92
CA LYS A 688 1.52 -42.49 105.11
C LYS A 688 2.86 -43.20 105.34
N GLY A 689 3.92 -42.48 105.73
CA GLY A 689 5.25 -43.03 105.98
C GLY A 689 6.27 -41.96 106.41
N SER A 690 7.57 -42.29 106.40
CA SER A 690 8.67 -41.31 106.59
C SER A 690 9.83 -41.57 105.60
N TYR A 691 10.57 -40.52 105.22
CA TYR A 691 11.33 -40.47 103.96
C TYR A 691 12.69 -39.79 104.09
N LEU A 692 13.66 -40.21 103.25
CA LEU A 692 14.84 -39.42 102.87
C LEU A 692 14.58 -38.77 101.50
N MET A 693 15.21 -37.62 101.25
CA MET A 693 15.07 -36.83 100.03
C MET A 693 16.44 -36.34 99.58
N ALA A 694 16.89 -36.70 98.37
CA ALA A 694 18.06 -36.08 97.77
C ALA A 694 17.77 -34.60 97.44
N GLY A 695 18.76 -33.74 97.57
CA GLY A 695 18.69 -32.33 97.19
C GLY A 695 19.36 -32.11 95.85
N VAL A 696 18.60 -31.66 94.86
CA VAL A 696 19.15 -31.19 93.59
C VAL A 696 19.49 -29.71 93.75
N LEU A 697 20.73 -29.33 93.49
CA LEU A 697 21.13 -27.92 93.51
C LEU A 697 20.45 -27.15 92.38
N GLY A 698 19.92 -25.96 92.71
CA GLY A 698 19.73 -24.91 91.73
C GLY A 698 21.08 -24.23 91.52
N LEU A 699 21.69 -24.45 90.35
CA LEU A 699 22.87 -23.71 89.95
C LEU A 699 22.44 -22.38 89.34
N PRO A 700 23.04 -21.23 89.71
CA PRO A 700 22.81 -19.98 89.01
C PRO A 700 23.40 -20.04 87.59
N ASP A 701 22.80 -19.28 86.66
CA ASP A 701 23.22 -19.23 85.26
C ASP A 701 24.73 -19.02 85.13
N GLY A 702 25.40 -20.02 84.56
CA GLY A 702 26.84 -20.01 84.29
C GLY A 702 27.73 -20.78 85.27
N ILE A 703 27.13 -21.43 86.26
CA ILE A 703 27.81 -22.41 87.11
C ILE A 703 27.38 -23.82 86.71
N GLN A 704 28.33 -24.75 86.55
CA GLN A 704 28.06 -26.17 86.24
C GLN A 704 28.47 -27.09 87.37
N ASN A 705 27.80 -28.24 87.51
CA ASN A 705 28.12 -29.29 88.49
C ASN A 705 28.27 -30.65 87.78
N PRO A 706 29.31 -30.84 86.95
CA PRO A 706 29.46 -32.06 86.15
C PRO A 706 29.72 -33.31 87.02
N GLU A 707 30.18 -33.12 88.25
CA GLU A 707 30.44 -34.20 89.22
C GLU A 707 29.21 -34.55 90.08
N LEU A 708 28.04 -33.95 89.78
CA LEU A 708 26.72 -34.27 90.37
C LEU A 708 26.70 -34.23 91.91
N LEU A 709 27.42 -33.29 92.49
CA LEU A 709 27.50 -33.07 93.94
C LEU A 709 26.14 -32.57 94.46
N ASN A 710 25.46 -33.36 95.30
CA ASN A 710 24.06 -33.13 95.71
C ASN A 710 23.87 -33.43 97.22
N PRO A 711 23.27 -32.51 98.02
CA PRO A 711 23.01 -32.70 99.46
C PRO A 711 21.78 -33.57 99.80
N VAL A 712 21.43 -33.78 101.09
CA VAL A 712 20.34 -34.70 101.55
C VAL A 712 19.43 -34.17 102.70
N GLN A 713 18.13 -34.56 102.74
CA GLN A 713 17.03 -34.09 103.63
C GLN A 713 16.00 -35.23 104.00
N LYS A 714 14.93 -35.01 104.83
CA LYS A 714 14.08 -36.04 105.53
C LYS A 714 12.57 -35.61 105.83
N LEU A 715 11.45 -36.45 105.79
CA LEU A 715 9.94 -36.05 105.72
C LEU A 715 8.69 -37.07 106.02
N THR A 716 7.32 -36.75 105.88
CA THR A 716 5.95 -37.49 106.25
C THR A 716 4.54 -37.14 105.46
N ILE A 717 3.23 -37.71 105.58
CA ILE A 717 1.99 -37.58 104.59
C ILE A 717 0.29 -37.84 104.86
N LEU A 718 -0.88 -37.33 104.15
CA LEU A 718 -2.55 -37.30 104.21
C LEU A 718 -3.96 -37.17 103.13
N PRO A 719 -4.51 -36.18 102.18
CA PRO A 719 -5.76 -35.85 101.12
C PRO A 719 -6.47 -36.41 99.67
N LYS A 720 -7.34 -35.68 98.72
CA LYS A 720 -7.93 -35.93 97.19
C LYS A 720 -8.96 -34.92 96.25
N SER A 721 -9.54 -35.20 94.94
CA SER A 721 -10.31 -34.36 93.77
C SER A 721 -11.40 -34.90 92.56
N ALA A 722 -12.03 -34.15 91.48
CA ALA A 722 -13.22 -34.48 90.41
C ALA A 722 -13.63 -33.68 88.94
N PRO A 723 -14.55 -34.09 87.87
CA PRO A 723 -14.70 -33.88 86.25
C PRO A 723 -15.86 -33.10 85.26
N GLU A 724 -16.09 -33.27 83.84
CA GLU A 724 -16.91 -32.44 82.69
C GLU A 724 -17.79 -32.87 81.25
N ASP A 725 -17.52 -32.67 79.84
CA ASP A 725 -18.49 -32.48 78.53
C ASP A 725 -18.37 -33.12 76.94
N VAL A 726 -18.94 -32.60 75.73
CA VAL A 726 -19.21 -33.21 74.27
C VAL A 726 -19.58 -32.35 72.89
N ARG A 727 -19.59 -32.82 71.53
CA ARG A 727 -19.93 -32.09 70.13
C ARG A 727 -20.42 -32.86 68.74
N LEU A 728 -20.78 -32.21 67.53
CA LEU A 728 -21.38 -32.76 66.15
C LEU A 728 -21.19 -31.95 64.71
N SER A 729 -21.69 -32.36 63.45
CA SER A 729 -21.55 -31.70 62.02
C SER A 729 -22.60 -31.78 60.75
N ASN A 730 -22.31 -32.23 59.46
CA ASN A 730 -22.72 -31.67 58.05
C ASN A 730 -23.78 -32.33 56.97
N ASP A 731 -23.90 -31.94 55.62
CA ASP A 731 -25.13 -31.53 54.78
C ASP A 731 -25.85 -32.13 53.42
N LYS A 732 -25.37 -32.25 52.12
CA LYS A 732 -26.21 -32.10 50.80
C LYS A 732 -26.47 -33.20 49.66
N PHE A 733 -27.46 -33.07 48.69
CA PHE A 733 -27.79 -34.04 47.53
C PHE A 733 -28.83 -33.67 46.35
N GLU A 734 -29.14 -34.61 45.40
CA GLU A 734 -30.20 -34.60 44.32
C GLU A 734 -31.20 -35.83 44.41
N PRO A 735 -32.52 -35.69 44.19
CA PRO A 735 -33.51 -36.78 44.33
C PRO A 735 -33.95 -37.47 43.02
N ALA A 736 -33.56 -38.75 42.81
CA ALA A 736 -34.03 -39.58 41.69
C ALA A 736 -35.21 -40.49 42.05
N SER A 737 -36.17 -40.67 41.13
CA SER A 737 -37.37 -41.52 41.32
C SER A 737 -37.20 -42.98 40.85
N THR A 738 -36.13 -43.29 40.11
CA THR A 738 -35.86 -44.61 39.49
C THR A 738 -34.41 -45.12 39.67
N LYS A 739 -33.62 -44.47 40.55
CA LYS A 739 -32.27 -44.91 40.99
C LYS A 739 -32.20 -44.87 42.53
N ALA A 740 -31.16 -45.46 43.13
CA ALA A 740 -31.06 -45.64 44.59
C ALA A 740 -29.93 -44.83 45.28
N VAL A 741 -30.24 -44.23 46.45
CA VAL A 741 -29.40 -43.95 47.67
C VAL A 741 -28.06 -43.16 47.55
N SER A 742 -27.79 -42.21 48.47
CA SER A 742 -26.58 -41.31 48.53
C SER A 742 -26.17 -40.81 49.97
N GLU A 743 -24.98 -40.19 50.23
CA GLU A 743 -24.25 -40.06 51.56
C GLU A 743 -23.91 -38.61 52.14
N ILE A 744 -23.64 -38.43 53.48
CA ILE A 744 -23.41 -37.17 54.29
C ILE A 744 -22.44 -37.19 55.59
N GLY A 745 -22.67 -36.43 56.72
CA GLY A 745 -21.72 -35.92 57.81
C GLY A 745 -21.56 -36.55 59.27
N LYS A 746 -20.72 -35.96 60.20
CA LYS A 746 -19.85 -36.65 61.29
C LYS A 746 -19.63 -35.93 62.73
N LEU A 747 -18.76 -36.33 63.73
CA LEU A 747 -18.84 -36.11 65.26
C LEU A 747 -17.62 -35.59 66.17
N THR A 748 -17.72 -35.27 67.52
CA THR A 748 -16.59 -34.94 68.54
C THR A 748 -16.89 -34.91 70.13
N VAL A 749 -15.89 -34.74 71.08
CA VAL A 749 -15.93 -34.91 72.62
C VAL A 749 -14.92 -34.02 73.50
N ILE A 750 -15.06 -33.76 74.87
CA ILE A 750 -14.06 -33.14 75.87
C ILE A 750 -14.44 -33.10 77.43
N ASP A 751 -13.54 -33.29 78.46
CA ASP A 751 -13.83 -33.28 79.97
C ASP A 751 -12.89 -32.44 80.95
N LYS A 752 -12.73 -32.76 82.28
CA LYS A 752 -12.06 -31.97 83.38
C LYS A 752 -11.26 -32.70 84.51
N ALA A 753 -11.44 -33.99 84.86
CA ALA A 753 -10.58 -34.64 85.90
C ALA A 753 -10.06 -36.04 85.59
N ASP A 754 -10.75 -36.78 84.72
CA ASP A 754 -10.06 -37.27 83.54
C ASP A 754 -10.99 -37.12 82.33
N ASP A 755 -11.12 -38.11 81.42
CA ASP A 755 -11.55 -37.81 80.02
C ASP A 755 -11.93 -39.09 79.18
N SER A 756 -12.76 -40.01 79.69
CA SER A 756 -12.89 -41.39 79.15
C SER A 756 -14.34 -41.88 78.84
N HIS A 757 -14.80 -41.82 77.56
CA HIS A 757 -16.25 -41.78 77.20
C HIS A 757 -16.77 -42.55 75.93
N ALA A 758 -18.10 -42.54 75.61
CA ALA A 758 -18.78 -43.23 74.46
C ALA A 758 -20.07 -42.54 73.87
N ILE A 759 -20.51 -42.80 72.60
CA ILE A 759 -21.48 -41.95 71.79
C ILE A 759 -22.63 -42.72 71.06
N SER A 760 -23.81 -42.08 70.81
CA SER A 760 -24.91 -42.58 69.90
C SER A 760 -25.83 -41.48 69.29
N LEU A 761 -26.70 -41.83 68.31
CA LEU A 761 -27.85 -41.03 67.80
C LEU A 761 -29.11 -41.17 68.71
N VAL A 762 -30.12 -40.30 68.51
CA VAL A 762 -31.47 -40.38 69.11
C VAL A 762 -32.56 -40.76 68.09
N GLU A 763 -33.40 -41.74 68.44
CA GLU A 763 -34.47 -42.29 67.59
C GLU A 763 -35.75 -41.43 67.56
N GLY A 764 -36.43 -41.37 66.41
CA GLY A 764 -37.74 -40.73 66.25
C GLY A 764 -37.76 -39.20 66.09
N SER A 765 -36.64 -38.51 66.29
CA SER A 765 -36.54 -37.04 66.19
C SER A 765 -36.36 -36.53 64.75
N LEU A 766 -37.02 -35.42 64.41
CA LEU A 766 -36.80 -34.65 63.17
C LEU A 766 -36.90 -35.53 61.90
N ASP A 767 -36.14 -35.21 60.86
CA ASP A 767 -36.12 -35.98 59.61
C ASP A 767 -35.28 -37.27 59.71
N ASN A 768 -34.78 -37.68 60.89
CA ASN A 768 -33.91 -38.85 61.07
C ASN A 768 -34.43 -40.12 60.36
N ALA A 769 -35.76 -40.27 60.20
CA ALA A 769 -36.36 -41.39 59.48
C ALA A 769 -35.92 -41.48 58.00
N LEU A 770 -35.66 -40.36 57.34
CA LEU A 770 -35.13 -40.29 55.96
C LEU A 770 -33.61 -40.57 55.91
N PHE A 771 -32.93 -40.55 57.06
CA PHE A 771 -31.48 -40.70 57.19
C PHE A 771 -31.07 -41.89 58.06
N GLN A 772 -29.77 -42.08 58.27
CA GLN A 772 -29.20 -43.13 59.12
C GLN A 772 -27.77 -42.75 59.51
N VAL A 773 -27.30 -43.07 60.72
CA VAL A 773 -25.88 -42.93 61.09
C VAL A 773 -25.27 -44.28 61.43
N ASN A 774 -24.10 -44.58 60.84
CA ASN A 774 -23.30 -45.76 61.13
C ASN A 774 -21.92 -45.33 61.63
N GLY A 775 -21.58 -45.72 62.87
CA GLY A 775 -20.44 -45.18 63.60
C GLY A 775 -20.57 -43.66 63.72
N ASN A 776 -19.93 -42.93 62.80
CA ASN A 776 -19.93 -41.48 62.75
C ASN A 776 -20.37 -40.90 61.38
N SER A 777 -21.02 -41.64 60.45
CA SER A 777 -21.36 -41.16 59.08
C SER A 777 -22.85 -41.26 58.71
N LEU A 778 -23.40 -40.31 57.93
CA LEU A 778 -24.84 -40.09 57.64
C LEU A 778 -25.24 -40.38 56.15
N SER A 779 -26.50 -40.69 55.77
CA SER A 779 -26.94 -40.97 54.35
C SER A 779 -28.46 -40.86 54.08
N TRP A 780 -28.93 -40.65 52.83
CA TRP A 780 -30.35 -40.48 52.37
C TRP A 780 -31.01 -41.75 51.73
N LYS A 781 -32.35 -41.86 51.74
CA LYS A 781 -33.14 -43.05 51.32
C LYS A 781 -34.08 -42.83 50.11
N ASN A 782 -34.25 -43.86 49.27
CA ASN A 782 -35.01 -43.86 48.00
C ASN A 782 -36.56 -43.88 48.18
N GLN A 783 -37.32 -43.22 47.29
CA GLN A 783 -38.80 -43.26 47.22
C GLN A 783 -39.35 -43.15 45.79
N ALA A 784 -40.55 -43.71 45.56
CA ALA A 784 -41.25 -43.67 44.28
C ALA A 784 -42.12 -42.41 44.13
N ASN A 785 -41.99 -41.73 42.99
CA ASN A 785 -42.70 -40.48 42.64
C ASN A 785 -42.70 -39.40 43.76
N PRO A 786 -41.52 -38.99 44.26
CA PRO A 786 -41.39 -38.14 45.44
C PRO A 786 -41.84 -36.69 45.22
N GLU A 787 -42.33 -36.06 46.28
CA GLU A 787 -42.49 -34.61 46.37
C GLU A 787 -41.09 -33.96 46.47
N ILE A 788 -40.61 -33.35 45.38
CA ILE A 788 -39.26 -32.78 45.30
C ILE A 788 -39.20 -31.47 46.11
N LYS A 789 -38.41 -31.50 47.20
CA LYS A 789 -38.24 -30.44 48.22
C LYS A 789 -36.78 -29.99 48.36
N ASN A 790 -36.56 -28.96 49.19
CA ASN A 790 -35.26 -28.28 49.31
C ASN A 790 -34.45 -28.50 50.64
N GLN A 791 -34.91 -29.08 51.79
CA GLN A 791 -34.15 -29.08 53.11
C GLN A 791 -34.56 -30.09 54.30
N TYR A 792 -33.67 -30.49 55.29
CA TYR A 792 -33.85 -31.51 56.45
C TYR A 792 -32.88 -31.47 57.75
N SER A 793 -32.97 -32.32 58.86
CA SER A 793 -32.23 -32.24 60.23
C SER A 793 -31.91 -33.51 61.19
N ILE A 794 -31.00 -33.50 62.26
CA ILE A 794 -30.42 -34.65 63.15
C ILE A 794 -29.86 -34.43 64.67
N LEU A 795 -29.60 -35.44 65.61
CA LEU A 795 -29.28 -35.35 67.15
C LEU A 795 -28.41 -36.47 67.98
N VAL A 796 -27.63 -36.21 69.11
CA VAL A 796 -26.47 -37.04 69.76
C VAL A 796 -26.19 -37.06 71.37
N LYS A 797 -25.32 -37.96 72.01
CA LYS A 797 -24.97 -38.22 73.52
C LYS A 797 -23.48 -38.63 74.03
N ILE A 798 -23.03 -38.59 75.35
CA ILE A 798 -21.69 -38.99 76.07
C ILE A 798 -21.69 -39.40 77.65
N GLU A 799 -20.62 -40.05 78.29
CA GLU A 799 -20.38 -40.48 79.77
C GLU A 799 -18.88 -40.76 80.35
N ASP A 800 -18.47 -40.74 81.70
CA ASP A 800 -17.02 -40.76 82.33
C ASP A 800 -16.47 -41.83 83.43
N ARG A 801 -15.20 -41.72 84.00
CA ARG A 801 -14.36 -42.59 84.94
C ARG A 801 -14.44 -42.34 86.48
N GLY A 802 -14.67 -41.10 86.94
CA GLY A 802 -15.13 -40.86 88.32
C GLY A 802 -16.63 -41.20 88.45
N GLY A 803 -17.42 -40.78 87.43
CA GLY A 803 -18.70 -41.31 86.91
C GLY A 803 -19.86 -40.28 86.54
N ASN A 804 -20.06 -39.78 85.25
CA ASN A 804 -20.99 -38.67 84.72
C ASN A 804 -21.60 -38.81 83.24
N VAL A 805 -22.38 -37.82 82.62
CA VAL A 805 -23.22 -37.89 81.31
C VAL A 805 -23.62 -36.55 80.53
N ILE A 806 -23.67 -36.43 79.14
CA ILE A 806 -24.10 -35.21 78.27
C ILE A 806 -24.61 -35.41 76.73
N GLN A 807 -24.99 -34.37 75.87
CA GLN A 807 -25.67 -34.40 74.47
C GLN A 807 -25.50 -33.17 73.43
N LYS A 808 -25.85 -33.20 72.06
CA LYS A 808 -25.92 -32.08 70.95
C LYS A 808 -26.54 -32.39 69.47
N GLU A 809 -26.75 -31.44 68.46
CA GLU A 809 -27.70 -31.49 67.22
C GLU A 809 -27.37 -30.67 65.84
N PHE A 810 -27.82 -30.99 64.54
CA PHE A 810 -27.48 -30.36 63.15
C PHE A 810 -28.40 -30.56 61.79
N LEU A 811 -28.08 -30.11 60.49
CA LEU A 811 -28.99 -29.83 59.23
C LEU A 811 -28.53 -30.07 57.66
N LEU A 812 -29.44 -30.15 56.58
CA LEU A 812 -29.29 -30.74 55.12
C LEU A 812 -30.13 -30.15 53.83
N ASN A 813 -29.92 -30.32 52.43
CA ASN A 813 -30.58 -29.53 51.20
C ASN A 813 -30.76 -30.05 49.61
N THR A 814 -31.65 -29.52 48.61
CA THR A 814 -31.92 -29.87 47.04
C THR A 814 -32.60 -28.84 45.90
N MET A 815 -32.91 -29.11 44.52
CA MET A 815 -33.43 -28.22 43.28
C MET A 815 -34.21 -28.77 41.90
N PHE A 816 -34.68 -27.99 40.78
CA PHE A 816 -35.36 -28.39 39.38
C PHE A 816 -35.57 -27.38 38.05
N THR A 817 -36.31 -27.65 36.85
CA THR A 817 -36.28 -27.02 35.36
C THR A 817 -37.55 -26.76 34.30
N ARG A 818 -37.46 -26.51 32.89
CA ARG A 818 -38.47 -25.93 31.79
C ARG A 818 -38.45 -26.24 30.14
N ILE A 819 -39.18 -25.53 29.14
CA ILE A 819 -39.52 -25.81 27.61
C ILE A 819 -38.78 -25.19 26.34
N SER A 820 -38.45 -23.89 26.24
CA SER A 820 -38.68 -22.99 25.04
C SER A 820 -37.92 -23.17 23.69
N GLU A 821 -37.41 -24.35 23.35
CA GLU A 821 -36.21 -24.53 22.52
C GLU A 821 -36.43 -25.31 21.19
N ILE A 822 -37.62 -25.16 20.56
CA ILE A 822 -38.08 -25.97 19.39
C ILE A 822 -38.08 -25.15 18.06
N GLU A 823 -37.89 -25.81 16.90
CA GLU A 823 -37.74 -25.18 15.56
C GLU A 823 -38.85 -25.60 14.53
N VAL A 824 -39.19 -24.72 13.56
CA VAL A 824 -40.28 -24.90 12.55
C VAL A 824 -39.97 -24.16 11.22
N PHE A 825 -40.33 -24.76 10.07
CA PHE A 825 -40.17 -24.21 8.70
C PHE A 825 -41.50 -23.69 8.09
N ASN A 826 -41.46 -22.82 7.06
CA ASN A 826 -42.64 -22.00 6.66
C ASN A 826 -43.00 -21.92 5.15
N THR A 827 -42.48 -22.77 4.25
CA THR A 827 -42.84 -22.76 2.79
C THR A 827 -42.74 -24.17 2.18
N PHE A 828 -43.60 -24.51 1.21
CA PHE A 828 -43.52 -25.74 0.40
C PHE A 828 -44.13 -25.55 -1.02
N THR A 829 -43.95 -26.53 -1.92
CA THR A 829 -44.22 -26.41 -3.37
C THR A 829 -44.72 -27.75 -3.97
N PRO A 830 -46.04 -28.01 -4.04
CA PRO A 830 -46.56 -29.27 -4.57
C PRO A 830 -46.60 -29.29 -6.12
N ASP A 831 -45.49 -29.71 -6.75
CA ASP A 831 -45.36 -29.92 -8.20
C ASP A 831 -45.06 -31.38 -8.64
N HIS A 832 -44.98 -32.30 -7.67
CA HIS A 832 -44.77 -33.74 -7.80
C HIS A 832 -43.37 -34.15 -8.31
N ASP A 833 -42.33 -33.32 -8.10
CA ASP A 833 -40.93 -33.73 -8.31
C ASP A 833 -40.37 -34.63 -7.19
N GLY A 834 -41.08 -34.73 -6.04
CA GLY A 834 -40.70 -35.49 -4.86
C GLY A 834 -40.03 -34.67 -3.75
N VAL A 835 -39.97 -33.34 -3.86
CA VAL A 835 -39.21 -32.46 -2.96
C VAL A 835 -40.07 -31.29 -2.44
N ASN A 836 -40.47 -31.36 -1.18
CA ASN A 836 -41.40 -30.40 -0.53
C ASN A 836 -42.80 -30.37 -1.17
N ASP A 837 -43.28 -31.52 -1.64
CA ASP A 837 -44.68 -31.73 -2.00
C ASP A 837 -45.63 -31.65 -0.78
N ASP A 838 -45.09 -31.79 0.45
CA ASP A 838 -45.85 -31.71 1.70
C ASP A 838 -45.12 -30.89 2.80
N TRP A 839 -45.81 -30.66 3.93
CA TRP A 839 -45.30 -29.85 5.05
C TRP A 839 -45.62 -30.44 6.45
N GLY A 840 -44.68 -30.31 7.39
CA GLY A 840 -44.78 -30.73 8.81
C GLY A 840 -43.54 -30.38 9.65
N VAL A 841 -43.57 -30.66 10.97
CA VAL A 841 -42.55 -30.21 11.95
C VAL A 841 -41.70 -31.38 12.51
N PRO A 842 -40.39 -31.48 12.20
CA PRO A 842 -39.58 -32.64 12.58
C PRO A 842 -39.31 -32.83 14.08
N ALA A 843 -39.22 -31.74 14.85
CA ALA A 843 -38.71 -31.75 16.22
C ALA A 843 -39.67 -32.38 17.26
N LEU A 844 -40.87 -32.82 16.86
CA LEU A 844 -41.85 -33.41 17.75
C LEU A 844 -41.59 -34.90 18.04
N GLY A 845 -40.83 -35.61 17.20
CA GLY A 845 -40.56 -37.04 17.36
C GLY A 845 -39.80 -37.46 18.62
N THR A 846 -39.26 -36.51 19.40
CA THR A 846 -38.55 -36.74 20.67
C THR A 846 -39.30 -36.24 21.90
N ILE A 847 -40.49 -35.65 21.74
CA ILE A 847 -41.23 -35.01 22.84
C ILE A 847 -42.62 -35.64 22.96
N GLU A 848 -42.84 -36.39 24.04
CA GLU A 848 -44.16 -36.99 24.34
C GLU A 848 -45.23 -35.89 24.53
N SER A 849 -46.38 -36.08 23.87
CA SER A 849 -47.58 -35.22 23.89
C SER A 849 -47.43 -33.83 23.25
N ALA A 850 -47.65 -33.73 21.93
CA ALA A 850 -47.72 -32.50 21.15
C ALA A 850 -48.81 -32.54 20.04
N ASN A 851 -49.28 -31.38 19.56
CA ASN A 851 -50.44 -31.23 18.64
C ASN A 851 -50.22 -30.09 17.62
N ILE A 852 -50.63 -30.25 16.35
CA ILE A 852 -50.46 -29.29 15.22
C ILE A 852 -51.75 -29.04 14.41
N GLN A 853 -51.91 -27.80 13.88
CA GLN A 853 -53.09 -27.35 13.11
C GLN A 853 -52.70 -26.36 11.98
N ILE A 854 -53.46 -26.29 10.86
CA ILE A 854 -53.26 -25.38 9.70
C ILE A 854 -54.57 -24.76 9.19
N TYR A 855 -54.55 -23.45 8.85
CA TYR A 855 -55.72 -22.65 8.44
C TYR A 855 -55.50 -21.84 7.14
N GLU A 856 -56.57 -21.63 6.36
CA GLU A 856 -56.60 -20.75 5.16
C GLU A 856 -56.80 -19.26 5.49
N ARG A 857 -56.63 -18.39 4.49
CA ARG A 857 -56.58 -16.92 4.67
C ARG A 857 -57.91 -16.31 5.11
N GLY A 858 -59.04 -16.95 4.83
CA GLY A 858 -60.36 -16.63 5.39
C GLY A 858 -60.55 -17.06 6.85
N GLY A 859 -59.61 -17.85 7.41
CA GLY A 859 -59.64 -18.35 8.78
C GLY A 859 -60.21 -19.76 8.94
N SER A 860 -60.64 -20.42 7.86
CA SER A 860 -61.14 -21.79 7.89
C SER A 860 -60.01 -22.79 8.19
N LEU A 861 -60.27 -23.80 9.03
CA LEU A 861 -59.32 -24.91 9.24
C LEU A 861 -59.26 -25.78 7.97
N ILE A 862 -58.06 -26.19 7.56
CA ILE A 862 -57.87 -27.05 6.37
C ILE A 862 -57.04 -28.31 6.63
N PHE A 863 -56.27 -28.37 7.72
CA PHE A 863 -55.52 -29.58 8.13
C PHE A 863 -55.21 -29.55 9.64
N SER A 864 -55.08 -30.70 10.31
CA SER A 864 -54.63 -30.82 11.71
C SER A 864 -54.22 -32.26 12.03
N THR A 865 -53.24 -32.45 12.92
CA THR A 865 -52.82 -33.76 13.41
C THR A 865 -52.15 -33.70 14.80
N GLU A 866 -52.15 -34.83 15.50
CA GLU A 866 -51.32 -35.09 16.70
C GLU A 866 -50.20 -36.11 16.39
N ASN A 867 -50.19 -36.67 15.18
CA ASN A 867 -49.17 -37.59 14.70
C ASN A 867 -48.01 -36.78 14.08
N PRO A 868 -46.79 -36.83 14.63
CA PRO A 868 -45.66 -36.04 14.10
C PRO A 868 -45.24 -36.45 12.67
N ASP A 869 -45.64 -37.64 12.20
CA ASP A 869 -45.33 -38.15 10.87
C ASP A 869 -46.37 -37.76 9.79
N GLU A 870 -47.50 -37.15 10.16
CA GLU A 870 -48.59 -36.82 9.23
C GLU A 870 -48.46 -35.37 8.69
N ARG A 871 -48.58 -35.20 7.37
CA ARG A 871 -48.18 -33.98 6.64
C ARG A 871 -49.26 -33.49 5.67
N TRP A 872 -49.24 -32.18 5.34
CA TRP A 872 -50.23 -31.55 4.46
C TRP A 872 -49.69 -31.32 3.05
N ASP A 873 -50.46 -31.72 2.02
CA ASP A 873 -50.10 -31.78 0.59
C ASP A 873 -50.50 -30.54 -0.24
N GLY A 874 -51.12 -29.53 0.38
CA GLY A 874 -51.61 -28.36 -0.36
C GLY A 874 -52.89 -28.59 -1.17
N THR A 875 -53.71 -29.57 -0.75
CA THR A 875 -55.10 -29.75 -1.23
C THR A 875 -56.12 -29.50 -0.11
N TYR A 876 -57.38 -29.35 -0.51
CA TYR A 876 -58.56 -29.31 0.38
C TYR A 876 -59.78 -29.86 -0.37
N ASP A 877 -60.60 -30.70 0.26
CA ASP A 877 -61.73 -31.44 -0.34
C ASP A 877 -61.37 -32.11 -1.70
N GLY A 878 -60.16 -32.68 -1.79
CA GLY A 878 -59.65 -33.34 -3.00
C GLY A 878 -59.38 -32.42 -4.19
N LYS A 879 -59.31 -31.10 -3.97
CA LYS A 879 -58.96 -30.09 -4.98
C LYS A 879 -57.73 -29.31 -4.53
N SER A 880 -56.88 -28.95 -5.49
CA SER A 880 -55.78 -28.03 -5.23
C SER A 880 -56.31 -26.67 -4.78
N VAL A 881 -55.82 -26.16 -3.64
CA VAL A 881 -56.10 -24.80 -3.19
C VAL A 881 -55.22 -23.79 -3.95
N PRO A 882 -55.63 -22.51 -4.04
CA PRO A 882 -54.82 -21.47 -4.66
C PRO A 882 -53.48 -21.26 -3.92
N GLU A 883 -52.48 -20.83 -4.69
CA GLU A 883 -51.21 -20.33 -4.14
C GLU A 883 -51.44 -19.11 -3.23
N GLY A 884 -50.63 -19.03 -2.16
CA GLY A 884 -50.81 -17.99 -1.14
C GLY A 884 -50.31 -18.40 0.24
N THR A 885 -50.84 -17.73 1.26
CA THR A 885 -50.36 -17.80 2.65
C THR A 885 -51.43 -18.32 3.61
N TYR A 886 -50.99 -19.16 4.54
CA TYR A 886 -51.72 -20.00 5.49
C TYR A 886 -51.10 -19.86 6.91
N PHE A 887 -51.70 -20.41 7.97
CA PHE A 887 -51.27 -20.23 9.38
C PHE A 887 -51.15 -21.55 10.16
N TRP A 888 -50.28 -21.65 11.19
CA TRP A 888 -50.08 -22.88 12.02
C TRP A 888 -49.98 -22.69 13.56
N VAL A 889 -50.13 -23.78 14.35
CA VAL A 889 -50.19 -23.81 15.85
C VAL A 889 -49.45 -25.05 16.46
N LEU A 890 -48.93 -24.98 17.70
CA LEU A 890 -48.24 -26.06 18.47
C LEU A 890 -48.46 -25.99 20.01
N ASN A 891 -48.46 -27.13 20.74
CA ASN A 891 -48.57 -27.25 22.23
C ASN A 891 -47.71 -28.41 22.84
N LEU A 892 -47.42 -28.38 24.17
CA LEU A 892 -46.85 -29.49 24.97
C LEU A 892 -47.59 -29.73 26.32
N GLU A 893 -47.80 -30.99 26.72
CA GLU A 893 -48.55 -31.33 27.96
C GLU A 893 -47.72 -31.38 29.26
N LYS A 894 -46.57 -32.06 29.30
CA LYS A 894 -45.82 -32.36 30.55
C LYS A 894 -45.44 -31.12 31.38
N THR A 895 -45.37 -29.96 30.73
CA THR A 895 -45.03 -28.66 31.34
C THR A 895 -46.09 -27.57 31.12
N GLY A 896 -47.01 -27.76 30.16
CA GLY A 896 -48.23 -26.96 29.94
C GLY A 896 -48.09 -25.68 29.08
N GLU A 897 -47.45 -25.75 27.90
CA GLU A 897 -46.95 -24.56 27.16
C GLU A 897 -47.23 -24.59 25.62
N THR A 898 -47.26 -23.43 24.91
CA THR A 898 -47.92 -23.22 23.57
C THR A 898 -47.19 -22.26 22.59
N ARG A 899 -47.31 -22.42 21.25
CA ARG A 899 -46.71 -21.57 20.18
C ARG A 899 -47.49 -21.53 18.84
N LYS A 900 -47.23 -20.57 17.91
CA LYS A 900 -47.94 -20.38 16.59
C LYS A 900 -47.06 -19.75 15.47
N GLY A 901 -47.48 -19.80 14.19
CA GLY A 901 -46.77 -19.19 13.03
C GLY A 901 -47.53 -19.12 11.67
N LEU A 902 -46.78 -18.97 10.57
CA LEU A 902 -47.23 -18.71 9.17
C LEU A 902 -46.65 -19.74 8.17
N LEU A 903 -47.31 -19.98 7.03
CA LEU A 903 -46.93 -20.94 5.98
C LEU A 903 -47.24 -20.40 4.56
N ASN A 904 -46.38 -20.62 3.56
CA ASN A 904 -46.64 -20.27 2.15
C ASN A 904 -46.67 -21.50 1.23
N LEU A 905 -47.55 -21.45 0.22
CA LEU A 905 -47.73 -22.46 -0.83
C LEU A 905 -47.56 -21.82 -2.21
N LEU A 906 -46.68 -22.38 -3.04
CA LEU A 906 -46.29 -21.89 -4.38
C LEU A 906 -46.43 -23.01 -5.43
N ARG A 907 -46.59 -22.65 -6.72
CA ARG A 907 -46.61 -23.59 -7.87
C ARG A 907 -45.92 -22.95 -9.10
N LYS A 908 -45.98 -23.60 -10.27
CA LYS A 908 -45.43 -23.16 -11.57
C LYS A 908 -46.36 -23.49 -12.73
#